data_AF-A0A9D9WVC9-F1
#
_entry.id   AF-A0A9D9WVC9-F1
#
_cell.length_a   1.000
_cell.length_b   1.000
_cell.length_c   1.000
_cell.angle_alpha   90.00
_cell.angle_beta   90.00
_cell.angle_gamma   90.00
#
_symmetry.space_group_name_H-M   'P 1'
#
loop_
_entity.id
_entity.type
_entity.pdbx_description
1 polymer ?
#
loop_
_entity_poly.entity_id
_entity_poly.type
_entity_poly.pdbx_seq_one_letter_code
_entity_poly.pdbx_strand_id
1 'polypeptide(L)'
;MLNPNSSINFLSAIRTSFLTTLLIAVFVLSAFPQAGTSSLEAVNSGALIIAMDNAKQGNDAGCAGLPFNIRAYGLAVRLLHNNIPVKWAIANKANKDDVDFVADATRITGQNCQNGGANTSFSGGPLIIPSEYAAQALTLINAFNSESDMGGTDNDVRVYQVNAGFNAMIRYTLAHKPLIAVGPDGGNFGTNVHNTLFTSAKLKAANGTAYFAAVSNSTINTSSCYTIATQAHASADAIDYIDEYRNFALSGGNLLLQCKSVDVFENNINFGLFQSTTGWNIFGTNDNTQVASTLTYPNPAMAYNQFVGTLADEDGAVTEYSLKTGGFYQNGTLIAARNSGSSANNLKNVATVSRIGSSSAGGNVFELGGHDYLRQYSTNTPREQYNGLRMILNSLLVPATRQGCGLTIPKVVGHKVVRMSTDLNTDGFPNVGDTVEWTLNYINDSTVDVSNFQVNDPIATGLTYVSPLVVTATAGSTATANAGYNGVGNANMLNPVGYLKAGGRITIKVKTLVTTTGIFLNQGTATGSGIASSGVKTDTADNTTPGTVQGYNIGCSGTNPGSCLSQALYQTTGTDDPTGIDLTIITAAGVSIDGQVRSADGRGIGRVTVSVTHPSSGEVRTTITNPYGHFSIEDLPAGEFYVVSVSSKTHQFSTPSYAFTLLDSVSGLTFIADGGVSTPPIIVDTGRRTAVPSPSRKPSIRRNR
;
A
#
# COMPACT_ATOMS: atom_id res chain seq x y z
N MET A 1 -32.12 -19.09 -57.96
CA MET A 1 -32.81 -20.37 -58.24
C MET A 1 -31.72 -21.44 -58.26
N LEU A 2 -31.82 -22.59 -57.60
CA LEU A 2 -32.76 -23.10 -56.59
C LEU A 2 -31.96 -24.01 -55.63
N ASN A 3 -32.31 -24.00 -54.34
CA ASN A 3 -31.95 -25.06 -53.39
C ASN A 3 -33.06 -26.12 -53.45
N PRO A 4 -32.83 -27.42 -53.19
CA PRO A 4 -32.99 -27.91 -51.81
C PRO A 4 -32.22 -29.22 -51.43
N ASN A 5 -32.43 -29.64 -50.18
CA ASN A 5 -32.35 -31.01 -49.62
C ASN A 5 -30.96 -31.61 -49.28
N SER A 6 -30.81 -32.37 -48.18
CA SER A 6 -31.70 -32.58 -47.02
C SER A 6 -30.97 -33.14 -45.78
N SER A 7 -31.58 -32.98 -44.60
CA SER A 7 -31.08 -33.36 -43.25
C SER A 7 -31.16 -34.88 -42.93
N ILE A 8 -30.97 -35.25 -41.64
CA ILE A 8 -30.98 -36.61 -41.00
C ILE A 8 -29.54 -37.17 -40.85
N ASN A 9 -28.98 -37.62 -39.70
CA ASN A 9 -29.31 -37.61 -38.24
C ASN A 9 -28.02 -38.05 -37.46
N PHE A 10 -27.83 -38.04 -36.12
CA PHE A 10 -28.67 -37.74 -34.94
C PHE A 10 -27.82 -37.27 -33.70
N LEU A 11 -28.29 -37.56 -32.47
CA LEU A 11 -27.64 -37.47 -31.14
C LEU A 11 -26.17 -37.99 -31.11
N SER A 12 -25.23 -37.51 -30.27
CA SER A 12 -25.35 -37.10 -28.85
C SER A 12 -24.10 -36.35 -28.31
N ALA A 13 -24.12 -36.02 -27.01
CA ALA A 13 -23.00 -35.72 -26.10
C ALA A 13 -22.39 -34.29 -26.06
N ILE A 14 -22.01 -33.92 -24.82
CA ILE A 14 -21.24 -32.73 -24.38
C ILE A 14 -21.97 -31.37 -24.49
N ARG A 15 -22.70 -31.02 -23.41
CA ARG A 15 -22.84 -29.64 -22.95
C ARG A 15 -21.68 -29.32 -22.00
N THR A 16 -20.70 -28.53 -22.44
CA THR A 16 -19.76 -27.85 -21.55
C THR A 16 -20.10 -26.37 -21.51
N SER A 17 -20.45 -25.87 -20.32
CA SER A 17 -20.82 -24.47 -20.12
C SER A 17 -19.62 -23.55 -20.38
N PHE A 18 -19.78 -22.56 -21.27
CA PHE A 18 -18.87 -21.41 -21.30
C PHE A 18 -19.09 -20.58 -20.03
N LEU A 19 -18.35 -20.91 -18.96
CA LEU A 19 -18.20 -20.02 -17.82
C LEU A 19 -17.28 -18.88 -18.27
N THR A 20 -17.83 -17.68 -18.43
CA THR A 20 -17.06 -16.49 -18.78
C THR A 20 -16.23 -16.03 -17.59
N THR A 21 -15.00 -16.53 -17.51
CA THR A 21 -14.01 -16.08 -16.53
C THR A 21 -13.73 -14.60 -16.75
N LEU A 22 -14.35 -13.73 -15.95
CA LEU A 22 -14.09 -12.29 -15.97
C LEU A 22 -12.70 -12.04 -15.37
N LEU A 23 -11.67 -12.11 -16.21
CA LEU A 23 -10.30 -11.88 -15.82
C LEU A 23 -10.09 -10.38 -15.55
N ILE A 24 -10.26 -9.98 -14.29
CA ILE A 24 -9.90 -8.62 -13.83
C ILE A 24 -8.36 -8.54 -13.78
N ALA A 25 -7.76 -8.40 -14.95
CA ALA A 25 -6.40 -7.93 -15.09
C ALA A 25 -6.41 -6.43 -14.74
N VAL A 26 -5.84 -6.07 -13.58
CA VAL A 26 -5.62 -4.67 -13.19
C VAL A 26 -4.48 -4.12 -14.05
N PHE A 27 -4.78 -3.83 -15.31
CA PHE A 27 -3.90 -3.10 -16.19
C PHE A 27 -3.81 -1.66 -15.72
N VAL A 28 -2.61 -1.22 -15.30
CA VAL A 28 -2.29 0.20 -15.15
C VAL A 28 -2.09 0.80 -16.55
N LEU A 29 -3.18 0.89 -17.32
CA LEU A 29 -3.26 1.56 -18.61
C LEU A 29 -4.21 2.75 -18.52
N SER A 30 -3.64 3.95 -18.38
CA SER A 30 -3.43 4.79 -19.56
C SER A 30 -2.93 6.18 -19.15
N ALA A 31 -1.73 6.52 -19.62
CA ALA A 31 -1.20 7.88 -19.52
C ALA A 31 -1.69 8.69 -20.73
N PHE A 32 -3.00 8.97 -20.77
CA PHE A 32 -3.59 10.08 -21.53
C PHE A 32 -3.75 11.29 -20.60
N PRO A 33 -4.01 12.51 -21.10
CA PRO A 33 -4.51 13.59 -20.26
C PRO A 33 -6.00 13.33 -20.05
N GLN A 34 -6.31 12.27 -19.31
CA GLN A 34 -7.65 11.98 -18.85
C GLN A 34 -7.85 12.67 -17.49
N ALA A 35 -9.10 12.87 -17.09
CA ALA A 35 -9.46 12.96 -15.68
C ALA A 35 -9.21 11.59 -15.02
N GLY A 36 -7.93 11.22 -14.87
CA GLY A 36 -7.52 9.98 -14.22
C GLY A 36 -8.04 9.97 -12.79
N THR A 37 -8.75 8.92 -12.44
CA THR A 37 -9.31 8.74 -11.10
C THR A 37 -8.18 8.59 -10.08
N SER A 38 -8.25 9.35 -9.00
CA SER A 38 -7.38 9.14 -7.84
C SER A 38 -7.66 7.78 -7.20
N SER A 39 -6.61 7.09 -6.76
CA SER A 39 -6.68 5.85 -5.99
C SER A 39 -7.04 6.14 -4.53
N LEU A 40 -7.93 5.33 -3.93
CA LEU A 40 -8.12 5.36 -2.49
C LEU A 40 -6.94 4.64 -1.83
N GLU A 41 -6.19 5.34 -0.98
CA GLU A 41 -5.03 4.80 -0.28
C GLU A 41 -5.11 5.10 1.22
N ALA A 42 -4.55 4.21 2.05
CA ALA A 42 -4.35 4.47 3.46
C ALA A 42 -3.29 5.56 3.70
N VAL A 43 -3.53 6.36 4.74
CA VAL A 43 -2.62 7.36 5.31
C VAL A 43 -2.49 7.08 6.80
N ASN A 44 -1.32 6.60 7.21
CA ASN A 44 -1.06 6.17 8.58
C ASN A 44 -0.93 7.35 9.56
N SER A 45 -1.19 7.08 10.85
CA SER A 45 -0.88 8.02 11.93
C SER A 45 0.61 8.38 11.93
N GLY A 46 0.95 9.63 12.26
CA GLY A 46 2.30 10.18 12.17
C GLY A 46 2.73 10.67 10.79
N ALA A 47 1.97 10.42 9.72
CA ALA A 47 2.16 11.11 8.44
C ALA A 47 2.01 12.64 8.58
N LEU A 48 2.60 13.41 7.67
CA LEU A 48 2.53 14.88 7.69
C LEU A 48 1.77 15.43 6.47
N ILE A 49 1.01 16.49 6.64
CA ILE A 49 0.23 17.17 5.59
C ILE A 49 0.73 18.60 5.44
N ILE A 50 1.25 18.96 4.26
CA ILE A 50 1.40 20.35 3.84
C ILE A 50 0.02 20.80 3.33
N ALA A 51 -0.60 21.75 4.03
CA ALA A 51 -1.90 22.25 3.64
C ALA A 51 -1.82 23.09 2.34
N MET A 52 -2.83 22.99 1.49
CA MET A 52 -2.90 23.72 0.20
C MET A 52 -4.19 24.55 0.06
N ASP A 53 -5.00 24.68 1.12
CA ASP A 53 -6.13 25.60 1.18
C ASP A 53 -5.75 26.98 1.75
N ASN A 54 -6.53 27.99 1.39
CA ASN A 54 -6.24 29.39 1.71
C ASN A 54 -6.44 29.74 3.21
N ALA A 55 -7.21 28.95 3.96
CA ALA A 55 -7.35 29.14 5.40
C ALA A 55 -6.12 28.64 6.17
N LYS A 56 -5.67 27.42 5.86
CA LYS A 56 -4.56 26.77 6.57
C LYS A 56 -3.19 27.22 6.08
N GLN A 57 -3.03 27.55 4.81
CA GLN A 57 -1.76 27.96 4.19
C GLN A 57 -1.77 29.40 3.64
N GLY A 58 -2.88 30.14 3.73
CA GLY A 58 -3.01 31.56 3.40
C GLY A 58 -3.36 32.43 4.60
N ASN A 59 -4.17 33.47 4.41
CA ASN A 59 -4.56 34.42 5.46
C ASN A 59 -6.07 34.43 5.80
N ASP A 60 -6.89 33.64 5.09
CA ASP A 60 -8.36 33.66 5.15
C ASP A 60 -8.95 33.41 6.55
N ALA A 61 -8.21 32.71 7.41
CA ALA A 61 -8.64 32.35 8.76
C ALA A 61 -7.83 33.07 9.86
N GLY A 62 -7.48 34.35 9.61
CA GLY A 62 -6.87 35.24 10.62
C GLY A 62 -5.36 35.04 10.83
N CYS A 63 -4.68 34.33 9.93
CA CYS A 63 -3.23 34.29 9.88
C CYS A 63 -2.68 35.57 9.22
N ALA A 64 -1.52 36.04 9.66
CA ALA A 64 -0.78 37.09 8.97
C ALA A 64 -0.16 36.60 7.65
N GLY A 65 0.39 37.52 6.85
CA GLY A 65 1.09 37.20 5.60
C GLY A 65 0.17 37.07 4.36
N LEU A 66 0.63 36.26 3.41
CA LEU A 66 0.16 36.24 2.02
C LEU A 66 -1.24 35.56 1.84
N PRO A 67 -1.98 35.89 0.76
CA PRO A 67 -3.25 35.22 0.42
C PRO A 67 -3.13 33.70 0.28
N PHE A 68 -1.97 33.23 -0.18
CA PHE A 68 -1.54 31.85 -0.11
C PHE A 68 -0.01 31.79 -0.03
N ASN A 69 0.57 31.04 0.90
CA ASN A 69 2.02 30.91 1.01
C ASN A 69 2.56 29.88 0.00
N ILE A 70 2.91 30.38 -1.20
CA ILE A 70 3.49 29.64 -2.33
C ILE A 70 4.80 28.88 -2.00
N ARG A 71 5.44 29.15 -0.87
CA ARG A 71 6.65 28.43 -0.43
C ARG A 71 6.37 26.98 -0.03
N ALA A 72 5.09 26.59 0.11
CA ALA A 72 4.67 25.19 0.17
C ALA A 72 5.21 24.35 -1.00
N TYR A 73 5.21 24.92 -2.22
CA TYR A 73 5.77 24.27 -3.40
C TYR A 73 7.31 24.17 -3.31
N GLY A 74 8.00 25.21 -2.81
CA GLY A 74 9.43 25.17 -2.54
C GLY A 74 9.85 24.08 -1.57
N LEU A 75 9.09 23.94 -0.47
CA LEU A 75 9.27 22.86 0.49
C LEU A 75 9.04 21.49 -0.16
N ALA A 76 7.93 21.31 -0.88
CA ALA A 76 7.60 20.03 -1.54
C ALA A 76 8.70 19.60 -2.52
N VAL A 77 9.18 20.52 -3.37
CA VAL A 77 10.29 20.24 -4.30
C VAL A 77 11.59 19.95 -3.55
N ARG A 78 11.90 20.65 -2.45
CA ARG A 78 13.08 20.35 -1.63
C ARG A 78 13.00 18.97 -0.98
N LEU A 79 11.84 18.55 -0.48
CA LEU A 79 11.62 17.20 0.08
C LEU A 79 11.91 16.13 -0.99
N LEU A 80 11.34 16.30 -2.19
CA LEU A 80 11.57 15.39 -3.32
C LEU A 80 13.07 15.29 -3.69
N HIS A 81 13.78 16.43 -3.77
CA HIS A 81 15.23 16.44 -4.02
C HIS A 81 16.06 15.77 -2.90
N ASN A 82 15.55 15.70 -1.67
CA ASN A 82 16.17 14.96 -0.56
C ASN A 82 15.73 13.48 -0.49
N ASN A 83 15.10 12.96 -1.55
CA ASN A 83 14.58 11.58 -1.65
C ASN A 83 13.39 11.27 -0.73
N ILE A 84 12.62 12.29 -0.33
CA ILE A 84 11.36 12.11 0.40
C ILE A 84 10.20 12.16 -0.61
N PRO A 85 9.51 11.05 -0.90
CA PRO A 85 8.35 11.04 -1.77
C PRO A 85 7.15 11.74 -1.11
N VAL A 86 6.26 12.29 -1.93
CA VAL A 86 5.11 13.08 -1.45
C VAL A 86 3.85 12.62 -2.18
N LYS A 87 2.82 12.15 -1.48
CA LYS A 87 1.52 11.83 -2.08
C LYS A 87 0.74 13.12 -2.33
N TRP A 88 0.32 13.37 -3.56
CA TRP A 88 -0.59 14.48 -3.90
C TRP A 88 -2.03 13.97 -3.82
N ALA A 89 -2.73 14.39 -2.76
CA ALA A 89 -4.11 14.01 -2.52
C ALA A 89 -5.05 14.97 -3.27
N ILE A 90 -5.89 14.41 -4.15
CA ILE A 90 -6.90 15.13 -4.92
C ILE A 90 -8.14 14.24 -4.99
N ALA A 91 -9.29 14.71 -4.51
CA ALA A 91 -10.53 13.95 -4.59
C ALA A 91 -11.04 13.80 -6.04
N ASN A 92 -11.87 12.80 -6.28
CA ASN A 92 -12.67 12.69 -7.50
C ASN A 92 -13.87 13.67 -7.39
N LYS A 93 -13.59 14.97 -7.49
CA LYS A 93 -14.51 16.10 -7.17
C LYS A 93 -15.65 16.31 -8.16
N ALA A 94 -16.74 16.92 -7.69
CA ALA A 94 -17.78 17.51 -8.53
C ALA A 94 -17.48 18.98 -8.87
N ASN A 95 -16.94 19.74 -7.91
CA ASN A 95 -16.52 21.14 -8.04
C ASN A 95 -15.04 21.27 -7.67
N LYS A 96 -14.29 22.17 -8.32
CA LYS A 96 -12.83 22.36 -8.11
C LYS A 96 -12.46 22.55 -6.62
N ASP A 97 -13.31 23.27 -5.90
CA ASP A 97 -13.10 23.72 -4.53
C ASP A 97 -13.60 22.74 -3.46
N ASP A 98 -14.19 21.60 -3.87
CA ASP A 98 -14.61 20.55 -2.92
C ASP A 98 -13.44 20.09 -2.03
N VAL A 99 -13.77 19.58 -0.84
CA VAL A 99 -12.82 19.00 0.10
C VAL A 99 -12.13 17.77 -0.49
N ASP A 100 -10.81 17.70 -0.35
CA ASP A 100 -9.98 16.59 -0.84
C ASP A 100 -9.97 15.42 0.15
N PHE A 101 -9.92 15.70 1.45
CA PHE A 101 -10.17 14.74 2.53
C PHE A 101 -10.46 15.46 3.86
N VAL A 102 -10.94 14.71 4.85
CA VAL A 102 -11.03 15.13 6.27
C VAL A 102 -10.13 14.22 7.09
N ALA A 103 -9.34 14.78 8.00
CA ALA A 103 -8.44 14.02 8.87
C ALA A 103 -8.42 14.58 10.30
N ASP A 104 -8.10 13.72 11.27
CA ASP A 104 -7.66 14.15 12.60
C ASP A 104 -6.18 14.52 12.52
N ALA A 105 -5.89 15.83 12.55
CA ALA A 105 -4.53 16.33 12.37
C ALA A 105 -4.24 17.61 13.16
N THR A 106 -3.07 17.66 13.79
CA THR A 106 -2.58 18.79 14.62
C THR A 106 -1.50 19.58 13.87
N ARG A 107 -1.57 20.91 13.78
CA ARG A 107 -0.47 21.70 13.20
C ARG A 107 0.78 21.61 14.08
N ILE A 108 1.93 21.38 13.45
CA ILE A 108 3.24 21.29 14.09
C ILE A 108 4.23 22.39 13.67
N THR A 109 4.00 23.13 12.57
CA THR A 109 4.89 24.22 12.12
C THR A 109 4.16 25.49 11.69
N GLY A 110 4.81 26.65 11.85
CA GLY A 110 4.33 27.97 11.42
C GLY A 110 3.33 28.65 12.36
N GLN A 111 2.81 29.81 11.95
CA GLN A 111 1.88 30.64 12.74
C GLN A 111 0.74 29.85 13.40
N ASN A 112 0.42 30.18 14.66
CA ASN A 112 -0.53 29.41 15.47
C ASN A 112 -2.04 29.70 15.26
N CYS A 113 -2.43 30.41 14.20
CA CYS A 113 -3.79 30.84 13.86
C CYS A 113 -4.86 29.73 13.61
N GLN A 114 -4.45 28.51 13.26
CA GLN A 114 -5.31 27.40 12.78
C GLN A 114 -4.78 26.02 13.25
N ASN A 115 -5.08 25.59 14.48
CA ASN A 115 -4.39 24.42 15.09
C ASN A 115 -4.77 23.04 14.51
N GLY A 116 -5.91 22.91 13.83
CA GLY A 116 -6.44 21.59 13.42
C GLY A 116 -7.17 20.87 14.55
N GLY A 117 -7.36 19.56 14.40
CA GLY A 117 -8.14 18.68 15.27
C GLY A 117 -8.91 17.59 14.49
N ALA A 118 -9.79 16.87 15.19
CA ALA A 118 -10.39 15.59 14.77
C ALA A 118 -11.15 15.56 13.42
N ASN A 119 -11.61 16.71 12.91
CA ASN A 119 -12.35 16.81 11.65
C ASN A 119 -11.80 17.96 10.80
N THR A 120 -10.50 17.96 10.55
CA THR A 120 -9.85 19.00 9.74
C THR A 120 -10.00 18.68 8.25
N SER A 121 -10.89 19.42 7.57
CA SER A 121 -11.05 19.34 6.10
C SER A 121 -9.90 20.03 5.38
N PHE A 122 -9.25 19.35 4.44
CA PHE A 122 -8.21 19.92 3.57
C PHE A 122 -8.70 20.01 2.12
N SER A 123 -8.34 21.08 1.41
CA SER A 123 -8.79 21.37 0.04
C SER A 123 -7.66 21.94 -0.82
N GLY A 124 -7.88 22.01 -2.14
CA GLY A 124 -6.95 22.62 -3.08
C GLY A 124 -5.72 21.76 -3.38
N GLY A 125 -5.87 20.43 -3.33
CA GLY A 125 -4.82 19.46 -3.61
C GLY A 125 -3.72 19.38 -2.54
N PRO A 126 -4.04 19.07 -1.26
CA PRO A 126 -3.06 18.90 -0.19
C PRO A 126 -1.98 17.86 -0.50
N LEU A 127 -0.80 18.06 0.08
CA LEU A 127 0.37 17.19 -0.10
C LEU A 127 0.65 16.42 1.20
N ILE A 128 0.77 15.10 1.11
CA ILE A 128 0.98 14.20 2.25
C ILE A 128 2.38 13.57 2.16
N ILE A 129 3.15 13.68 3.23
CA ILE A 129 4.44 13.04 3.43
C ILE A 129 4.18 11.75 4.23
N PRO A 130 4.54 10.56 3.72
CA PRO A 130 4.30 9.31 4.43
C PRO A 130 4.98 9.23 5.81
N SER A 131 4.38 8.45 6.71
CA SER A 131 4.78 8.27 8.12
C SER A 131 6.26 7.89 8.31
N GLU A 132 6.77 7.00 7.46
CA GLU A 132 8.13 6.48 7.47
C GLU A 132 9.19 7.53 7.05
N TYR A 133 8.76 8.59 6.35
CA TYR A 133 9.61 9.75 6.05
C TYR A 133 9.40 10.94 7.00
N ALA A 134 8.38 10.91 7.88
CA ALA A 134 7.96 12.07 8.67
C ALA A 134 9.08 12.68 9.54
N ALA A 135 9.92 11.86 10.16
CA ALA A 135 11.04 12.34 10.99
C ALA A 135 12.17 13.01 10.17
N GLN A 136 12.48 12.47 8.98
CA GLN A 136 13.41 13.10 8.04
C GLN A 136 12.84 14.43 7.54
N ALA A 137 11.57 14.41 7.15
CA ALA A 137 10.87 15.57 6.62
C ALA A 137 10.79 16.70 7.63
N LEU A 138 10.41 16.42 8.89
CA LEU A 138 10.31 17.44 9.94
C LEU A 138 11.63 18.17 10.18
N THR A 139 12.75 17.45 10.09
CA THR A 139 14.10 18.05 10.14
C THR A 139 14.31 19.06 9.00
N LEU A 140 13.93 18.70 7.77
CA LEU A 140 14.03 19.57 6.58
C LEU A 140 13.01 20.72 6.58
N ILE A 141 11.80 20.50 7.10
CA ILE A 141 10.73 21.51 7.23
C ILE A 141 11.16 22.60 8.22
N ASN A 142 11.66 22.20 9.40
CA ASN A 142 12.15 23.13 10.40
C ASN A 142 13.35 23.92 9.89
N ALA A 143 14.29 23.27 9.18
CA ALA A 143 15.39 23.95 8.52
C ALA A 143 14.93 24.94 7.43
N PHE A 144 13.94 24.58 6.60
CA PHE A 144 13.38 25.45 5.55
C PHE A 144 12.71 26.71 6.12
N ASN A 145 11.90 26.56 7.17
CA ASN A 145 11.27 27.68 7.87
C ASN A 145 12.28 28.53 8.67
N SER A 146 13.42 27.98 9.06
CA SER A 146 14.50 28.71 9.74
C SER A 146 15.43 29.51 8.80
N GLU A 147 15.25 29.45 7.48
CA GLU A 147 16.09 30.22 6.54
C GLU A 147 15.85 31.74 6.65
N SER A 148 16.93 32.53 6.58
CA SER A 148 16.87 33.99 6.78
C SER A 148 15.98 34.75 5.79
N ASP A 149 15.83 34.25 4.55
CA ASP A 149 14.91 34.82 3.55
C ASP A 149 13.44 34.38 3.72
N MET A 150 13.10 33.68 4.81
CA MET A 150 11.70 33.47 5.18
C MET A 150 11.01 34.78 5.59
N GLY A 151 11.73 35.76 6.13
CA GLY A 151 11.15 37.06 6.50
C GLY A 151 10.19 36.97 7.69
N GLY A 152 10.53 36.13 8.67
CA GLY A 152 9.71 35.88 9.86
C GLY A 152 8.67 34.77 9.68
N THR A 153 8.07 34.37 10.80
CA THR A 153 7.13 33.24 10.92
C THR A 153 5.85 33.39 10.10
N ASP A 154 5.52 34.61 9.66
CA ASP A 154 4.34 34.89 8.85
C ASP A 154 4.31 34.07 7.56
N ASN A 155 5.49 33.82 6.97
CA ASN A 155 5.65 33.09 5.72
C ASN A 155 6.14 31.64 5.93
N ASP A 156 6.10 31.11 7.14
CA ASP A 156 6.39 29.70 7.42
C ASP A 156 5.43 28.79 6.66
N VAL A 157 5.95 27.67 6.16
CA VAL A 157 5.10 26.60 5.61
C VAL A 157 4.50 25.81 6.77
N ARG A 158 3.16 25.70 6.76
CA ARG A 158 2.39 25.18 7.88
C ARG A 158 2.02 23.72 7.62
N VAL A 159 2.58 22.85 8.45
CA VAL A 159 2.48 21.40 8.31
C VAL A 159 1.69 20.83 9.48
N TYR A 160 0.83 19.85 9.20
CA TYR A 160 -0.04 19.19 10.16
C TYR A 160 0.37 17.73 10.30
N GLN A 161 0.54 17.22 11.52
CA GLN A 161 0.76 15.81 11.79
C GLN A 161 -0.59 15.09 11.90
N VAL A 162 -0.72 13.95 11.24
CA VAL A 162 -1.89 13.07 11.31
C VAL A 162 -1.89 12.37 12.66
N ASN A 163 -2.94 12.60 13.47
CA ASN A 163 -3.10 12.00 14.79
C ASN A 163 -3.63 10.56 14.69
N ALA A 164 -4.62 10.33 13.82
CA ALA A 164 -5.24 9.03 13.57
C ALA A 164 -5.29 8.70 12.08
N GLY A 165 -5.07 7.44 11.73
CA GLY A 165 -5.02 7.01 10.33
C GLY A 165 -6.36 7.14 9.60
N PHE A 166 -6.33 7.45 8.31
CA PHE A 166 -7.51 7.67 7.48
C PHE A 166 -7.24 7.26 6.02
N ASN A 167 -8.28 7.19 5.19
CA ASN A 167 -8.15 6.91 3.76
C ASN A 167 -8.29 8.19 2.94
N ALA A 168 -7.40 8.40 1.97
CA ALA A 168 -7.35 9.57 1.11
C ALA A 168 -7.41 9.18 -0.38
N MET A 169 -8.00 10.04 -1.21
CA MET A 169 -7.91 9.92 -2.66
C MET A 169 -6.59 10.53 -3.15
N ILE A 170 -5.65 9.68 -3.53
CA ILE A 170 -4.32 10.06 -4.00
C ILE A 170 -4.29 10.06 -5.53
N ARG A 171 -3.89 11.19 -6.12
CA ARG A 171 -3.77 11.30 -7.59
C ARG A 171 -2.41 10.85 -8.09
N TYR A 172 -1.36 11.16 -7.33
CA TYR A 172 0.02 10.79 -7.64
C TYR A 172 0.81 10.55 -6.34
N THR A 173 1.61 9.48 -6.28
CA THR A 173 2.78 9.46 -5.40
C THR A 173 3.94 10.11 -6.17
N LEU A 174 4.35 11.31 -5.74
CA LEU A 174 5.42 12.07 -6.39
C LEU A 174 6.78 11.48 -6.04
N ALA A 175 7.47 11.00 -7.06
CA ALA A 175 8.79 10.40 -6.99
C ALA A 175 9.76 10.98 -8.04
N HIS A 176 9.36 11.98 -8.83
CA HIS A 176 10.29 12.79 -9.62
C HIS A 176 10.84 13.93 -8.76
N LYS A 177 12.01 14.46 -9.13
CA LYS A 177 12.66 15.60 -8.47
C LYS A 177 12.56 16.83 -9.38
N PRO A 178 11.63 17.77 -9.13
CA PRO A 178 11.37 18.86 -10.07
C PRO A 178 12.61 19.72 -10.30
N LEU A 179 13.10 19.75 -11.54
CA LEU A 179 14.23 20.57 -11.98
C LEU A 179 13.82 21.27 -13.29
N ILE A 180 13.85 22.59 -13.29
CA ILE A 180 13.08 23.40 -14.24
C ILE A 180 14.01 24.10 -15.23
N ALA A 181 13.79 23.86 -16.52
CA ALA A 181 14.32 24.73 -17.56
C ALA A 181 13.39 25.94 -17.71
N VAL A 182 13.93 27.14 -17.57
CA VAL A 182 13.26 28.37 -17.95
C VAL A 182 13.83 28.78 -19.31
N GLY A 183 12.95 28.88 -20.30
CA GLY A 183 13.32 29.28 -21.65
C GLY A 183 13.97 30.68 -21.66
N PRO A 184 14.83 30.96 -22.65
CA PRO A 184 15.44 32.26 -22.83
C PRO A 184 14.37 33.28 -23.23
N ASP A 185 14.63 34.55 -22.94
CA ASP A 185 13.68 35.63 -23.20
C ASP A 185 13.58 35.91 -24.70
N GLY A 186 12.35 35.96 -25.24
CA GLY A 186 12.08 36.53 -26.57
C GLY A 186 12.07 38.07 -26.57
N GLY A 187 12.30 38.70 -25.43
CA GLY A 187 12.39 40.15 -25.27
C GLY A 187 13.07 40.53 -23.94
N ASN A 188 12.38 41.31 -23.10
CA ASN A 188 12.84 41.75 -21.78
C ASN A 188 12.01 41.15 -20.60
N PHE A 189 11.13 40.17 -20.86
CA PHE A 189 10.01 39.86 -19.98
C PHE A 189 9.77 38.35 -19.69
N GLY A 190 9.99 37.47 -20.67
CA GLY A 190 9.61 36.05 -20.59
C GLY A 190 10.36 35.23 -19.53
N THR A 191 11.67 35.38 -19.42
CA THR A 191 12.45 34.65 -18.40
C THR A 191 12.22 35.25 -17.01
N ASN A 192 11.97 36.57 -16.94
CA ASN A 192 11.85 37.32 -15.69
C ASN A 192 10.63 36.92 -14.85
N VAL A 193 9.45 36.72 -15.46
CA VAL A 193 8.23 36.32 -14.72
C VAL A 193 8.42 34.97 -14.02
N HIS A 194 8.80 33.93 -14.78
CA HIS A 194 9.01 32.58 -14.23
C HIS A 194 10.14 32.55 -13.18
N ASN A 195 11.28 33.20 -13.43
CA ASN A 195 12.35 33.26 -12.44
C ASN A 195 11.92 33.96 -11.14
N THR A 196 11.11 35.02 -11.23
CA THR A 196 10.63 35.76 -10.05
C THR A 196 9.65 34.90 -9.24
N LEU A 197 8.74 34.17 -9.90
CA LEU A 197 7.87 33.19 -9.25
C LEU A 197 8.67 32.07 -8.57
N PHE A 198 9.60 31.43 -9.27
CA PHE A 198 10.36 30.30 -8.73
C PHE A 198 11.31 30.72 -7.59
N THR A 199 11.84 31.95 -7.63
CA THR A 199 12.55 32.58 -6.51
C THR A 199 11.61 32.82 -5.32
N SER A 200 10.44 33.40 -5.55
CA SER A 200 9.46 33.74 -4.49
C SER A 200 8.88 32.50 -3.80
N ALA A 201 8.65 31.43 -4.57
CA ALA A 201 8.28 30.11 -4.08
C ALA A 201 9.44 29.36 -3.39
N LYS A 202 10.66 29.93 -3.37
CA LYS A 202 11.90 29.36 -2.79
C LYS A 202 12.25 27.97 -3.35
N LEU A 203 12.21 27.81 -4.68
CA LEU A 203 12.66 26.61 -5.38
C LEU A 203 14.19 26.52 -5.41
N LYS A 204 14.80 26.27 -4.24
CA LYS A 204 16.24 26.13 -4.00
C LYS A 204 16.55 25.07 -2.94
N ALA A 205 17.75 24.49 -3.01
CA ALA A 205 18.36 23.69 -1.95
C ALA A 205 18.86 24.58 -0.79
N ALA A 206 19.17 23.96 0.36
CA ALA A 206 19.62 24.67 1.57
C ALA A 206 20.99 25.37 1.43
N ASN A 207 21.82 24.93 0.47
CA ASN A 207 23.07 25.60 0.10
C ASN A 207 22.87 26.78 -0.88
N GLY A 208 21.61 27.11 -1.22
CA GLY A 208 21.26 28.17 -2.17
C GLY A 208 21.18 27.75 -3.64
N THR A 209 21.57 26.52 -4.02
CA THR A 209 21.47 26.05 -5.42
C THR A 209 20.00 26.00 -5.86
N ALA A 210 19.65 26.73 -6.93
CA ALA A 210 18.29 26.76 -7.46
C ALA A 210 17.88 25.41 -8.09
N TYR A 211 16.58 25.09 -8.01
CA TYR A 211 15.94 23.99 -8.73
C TYR A 211 15.33 24.45 -10.07
N PHE A 212 15.78 25.59 -10.58
CA PHE A 212 15.44 26.15 -11.88
C PHE A 212 16.66 26.86 -12.47
N ALA A 213 16.75 26.91 -13.79
CA ALA A 213 17.80 27.63 -14.51
C ALA A 213 17.23 28.26 -15.79
N ALA A 214 17.63 29.51 -16.06
CA ALA A 214 17.47 30.10 -17.39
C ALA A 214 18.50 29.44 -18.34
N VAL A 215 18.04 28.96 -19.49
CA VAL A 215 18.86 28.19 -20.44
C VAL A 215 18.65 28.65 -21.88
N SER A 216 19.51 28.25 -22.82
CA SER A 216 19.21 28.42 -24.25
C SER A 216 18.07 27.49 -24.68
N ASN A 217 17.35 27.84 -25.74
CA ASN A 217 16.35 26.96 -26.35
C ASN A 217 16.94 25.58 -26.69
N SER A 218 18.15 25.56 -27.28
CA SER A 218 18.88 24.34 -27.61
C SER A 218 19.32 23.48 -26.43
N THR A 219 19.25 24.01 -25.20
CA THR A 219 19.45 23.23 -23.97
C THR A 219 18.20 22.42 -23.59
N ILE A 220 17.05 22.63 -24.25
CA ILE A 220 15.76 21.97 -24.00
C ILE A 220 15.50 20.99 -25.14
N ASN A 221 16.08 19.79 -25.05
CA ASN A 221 16.05 18.76 -26.09
C ASN A 221 15.87 17.35 -25.48
N THR A 222 15.90 16.31 -26.31
CA THR A 222 15.65 14.91 -25.88
C THR A 222 16.52 14.44 -24.70
N SER A 223 17.77 14.91 -24.62
CA SER A 223 18.78 14.49 -23.62
C SER A 223 18.75 15.28 -22.31
N SER A 224 18.02 16.39 -22.25
CA SER A 224 18.18 17.39 -21.19
C SER A 224 17.66 16.92 -19.82
N CYS A 225 18.47 17.10 -18.78
CA CYS A 225 18.10 16.74 -17.41
C CYS A 225 17.27 17.81 -16.69
N TYR A 226 16.09 18.09 -17.24
CA TYR A 226 15.04 18.90 -16.64
C TYR A 226 13.72 18.12 -16.66
N THR A 227 12.92 18.17 -15.59
CA THR A 227 11.61 17.51 -15.54
C THR A 227 10.54 18.30 -16.27
N ILE A 228 10.70 19.62 -16.34
CA ILE A 228 9.77 20.53 -17.01
C ILE A 228 10.52 21.69 -17.65
N ALA A 229 10.09 22.10 -18.84
CA ALA A 229 10.50 23.33 -19.51
C ALA A 229 9.35 24.35 -19.43
N THR A 230 9.68 25.62 -19.30
CA THR A 230 8.70 26.70 -19.09
C THR A 230 9.07 27.91 -19.93
N GLN A 231 8.12 28.47 -20.70
CA GLN A 231 8.38 29.59 -21.61
C GLN A 231 7.19 30.55 -21.63
N ALA A 232 7.38 31.80 -21.16
CA ALA A 232 6.32 32.81 -21.01
C ALA A 232 6.31 33.90 -22.08
N HIS A 233 7.39 34.07 -22.86
CA HIS A 233 7.39 35.03 -23.97
C HIS A 233 8.36 34.63 -25.09
N ALA A 234 7.91 33.75 -25.98
CA ALA A 234 8.58 33.47 -27.24
C ALA A 234 8.39 34.63 -28.25
N SER A 235 9.45 35.00 -28.97
CA SER A 235 9.39 35.89 -30.13
C SER A 235 9.03 35.10 -31.40
N ALA A 236 8.26 35.69 -32.31
CA ALA A 236 7.81 35.01 -33.53
C ALA A 236 8.91 34.77 -34.58
N ASP A 237 10.01 35.53 -34.51
CA ASP A 237 11.05 35.57 -35.54
C ASP A 237 12.09 34.42 -35.45
N ALA A 238 11.96 33.55 -34.45
CA ALA A 238 12.81 32.38 -34.26
C ALA A 238 11.91 31.16 -34.01
N ILE A 239 11.92 30.21 -34.94
CA ILE A 239 10.92 29.13 -35.05
C ILE A 239 11.53 27.74 -34.81
N ASP A 240 12.78 27.53 -35.20
CA ASP A 240 13.38 26.19 -35.34
C ASP A 240 13.47 25.41 -34.02
N TYR A 241 13.48 26.10 -32.87
CA TYR A 241 13.56 25.47 -31.56
C TYR A 241 12.25 24.86 -31.04
N ILE A 242 11.10 25.11 -31.67
CA ILE A 242 9.82 24.54 -31.23
C ILE A 242 9.86 23.00 -31.32
N ASP A 243 10.64 22.45 -32.27
CA ASP A 243 10.93 21.02 -32.36
C ASP A 243 11.77 20.50 -31.18
N GLU A 244 12.74 21.27 -30.69
CA GLU A 244 13.58 20.89 -29.55
C GLU A 244 12.72 20.69 -28.29
N TYR A 245 11.83 21.65 -28.03
CA TYR A 245 10.85 21.58 -26.94
C TYR A 245 9.83 20.45 -27.13
N ARG A 246 9.35 20.22 -28.37
CA ARG A 246 8.46 19.09 -28.69
C ARG A 246 9.14 17.77 -28.39
N ASN A 247 10.38 17.59 -28.82
CA ASN A 247 11.15 16.37 -28.63
C ASN A 247 11.57 16.15 -27.17
N PHE A 248 11.85 17.22 -26.41
CA PHE A 248 12.00 17.17 -24.96
C PHE A 248 10.73 16.66 -24.26
N ALA A 249 9.56 17.16 -24.66
CA ALA A 249 8.28 16.70 -24.10
C ALA A 249 7.96 15.25 -24.49
N LEU A 250 8.12 14.90 -25.78
CA LEU A 250 7.97 13.52 -26.27
C LEU A 250 8.92 12.52 -25.58
N SER A 251 10.12 12.94 -25.14
CA SER A 251 11.04 12.09 -24.38
C SER A 251 10.80 12.09 -22.86
N GLY A 252 9.68 12.64 -22.37
CA GLY A 252 9.23 12.52 -20.97
C GLY A 252 9.49 13.73 -20.08
N GLY A 253 9.86 14.90 -20.63
CA GLY A 253 9.75 16.19 -19.93
C GLY A 253 8.32 16.74 -20.00
N ASN A 254 7.90 17.59 -19.07
CA ASN A 254 6.66 18.38 -19.21
C ASN A 254 6.96 19.75 -19.84
N LEU A 255 5.96 20.42 -20.39
CA LEU A 255 6.11 21.76 -20.98
C LEU A 255 5.02 22.70 -20.46
N LEU A 256 5.38 23.88 -19.97
CA LEU A 256 4.44 24.97 -19.70
C LEU A 256 4.69 26.17 -20.63
N LEU A 257 3.63 26.61 -21.29
CA LEU A 257 3.58 27.77 -22.16
C LEU A 257 2.66 28.82 -21.53
N GLN A 258 3.16 30.05 -21.40
CA GLN A 258 2.37 31.17 -20.88
C GLN A 258 2.34 32.33 -21.89
N CYS A 259 1.29 33.15 -21.87
CA CYS A 259 1.18 34.40 -22.63
C CYS A 259 1.56 34.21 -24.12
N LYS A 260 2.47 35.02 -24.67
CA LYS A 260 2.82 35.01 -26.11
C LYS A 260 3.31 33.65 -26.62
N SER A 261 3.87 32.81 -25.75
CA SER A 261 4.30 31.46 -26.12
C SER A 261 3.13 30.55 -26.52
N VAL A 262 1.93 30.75 -25.95
CA VAL A 262 0.72 29.98 -26.30
C VAL A 262 0.38 30.15 -27.78
N ASP A 263 0.50 31.37 -28.29
CA ASP A 263 0.38 31.68 -29.73
C ASP A 263 1.54 31.07 -30.54
N VAL A 264 2.78 31.47 -30.23
CA VAL A 264 3.96 31.13 -31.05
C VAL A 264 4.20 29.62 -31.16
N PHE A 265 3.99 28.86 -30.08
CA PHE A 265 4.15 27.41 -30.08
C PHE A 265 2.97 26.71 -30.75
N GLU A 266 1.72 27.02 -30.37
CA GLU A 266 0.58 26.25 -30.88
C GLU A 266 0.29 26.57 -32.36
N ASN A 267 0.39 27.83 -32.77
CA ASN A 267 0.15 28.24 -34.16
C ASN A 267 1.28 27.85 -35.14
N ASN A 268 2.35 27.21 -34.67
CA ASN A 268 3.40 26.68 -35.54
C ASN A 268 2.96 25.39 -36.26
N ILE A 269 2.76 25.46 -37.57
CA ILE A 269 2.25 24.32 -38.37
C ILE A 269 3.26 23.16 -38.57
N ASN A 270 4.55 23.38 -38.28
CA ASN A 270 5.60 22.37 -38.52
C ASN A 270 5.87 21.53 -37.26
N PHE A 271 5.99 22.20 -36.11
CA PHE A 271 6.45 21.60 -34.84
C PHE A 271 5.51 21.89 -33.66
N GLY A 272 4.52 22.75 -33.85
CA GLY A 272 3.49 23.15 -32.87
C GLY A 272 2.33 22.16 -32.80
N LEU A 273 1.09 22.67 -32.71
CA LEU A 273 -0.11 21.83 -32.68
C LEU A 273 -0.04 20.77 -31.54
N PHE A 274 0.35 21.22 -30.34
CA PHE A 274 0.41 20.44 -29.12
C PHE A 274 -0.98 20.09 -28.59
N GLN A 275 -1.99 20.93 -28.83
CA GLN A 275 -3.33 20.78 -28.22
C GLN A 275 -4.48 20.74 -29.24
N SER A 276 -4.28 21.27 -30.44
CA SER A 276 -5.28 21.46 -31.48
C SER A 276 -4.79 21.02 -32.86
N THR A 277 -5.70 20.77 -33.80
CA THR A 277 -5.37 20.36 -35.17
C THR A 277 -4.99 21.50 -36.12
N THR A 278 -5.23 22.76 -35.74
CA THR A 278 -5.09 23.95 -36.62
C THR A 278 -4.47 25.17 -35.93
N GLY A 279 -4.26 25.12 -34.63
CA GLY A 279 -3.86 26.24 -33.79
C GLY A 279 -5.02 27.09 -33.28
N TRP A 280 -4.67 28.12 -32.52
CA TRP A 280 -5.57 29.00 -31.78
C TRP A 280 -5.90 30.31 -32.51
N ASN A 281 -7.14 30.79 -32.35
CA ASN A 281 -7.43 32.21 -32.32
C ASN A 281 -6.95 32.77 -30.98
N ILE A 282 -6.37 33.96 -30.99
CA ILE A 282 -5.73 34.61 -29.84
C ILE A 282 -6.49 35.88 -29.47
N PHE A 283 -6.57 36.16 -28.17
CA PHE A 283 -7.10 37.40 -27.61
C PHE A 283 -6.16 37.91 -26.52
N GLY A 284 -5.85 39.20 -26.52
CA GLY A 284 -5.05 39.87 -25.49
C GLY A 284 -5.59 41.26 -25.14
N THR A 285 -4.95 41.92 -24.19
CA THR A 285 -5.43 43.18 -23.57
C THR A 285 -5.64 44.33 -24.56
N ASN A 286 -4.95 44.31 -25.71
CA ASN A 286 -5.05 45.36 -26.74
C ASN A 286 -6.24 45.17 -27.71
N ASP A 287 -6.85 43.98 -27.77
CA ASP A 287 -7.82 43.65 -28.83
C ASP A 287 -9.24 44.19 -28.55
N ASN A 288 -9.47 44.76 -27.36
CA ASN A 288 -10.74 45.36 -26.93
C ASN A 288 -11.96 44.41 -27.05
N THR A 289 -11.74 43.10 -27.15
CA THR A 289 -12.82 42.11 -27.10
C THR A 289 -13.21 41.85 -25.65
N GLN A 290 -14.50 41.88 -25.36
CA GLN A 290 -15.02 41.70 -24.00
C GLN A 290 -14.57 40.35 -23.40
N VAL A 291 -13.81 40.38 -22.31
CA VAL A 291 -13.53 39.21 -21.46
C VAL A 291 -14.78 38.91 -20.65
N ALA A 292 -15.13 37.62 -20.51
CA ALA A 292 -16.28 37.20 -19.73
C ALA A 292 -15.84 36.83 -18.30
N SER A 293 -16.12 37.73 -17.35
CA SER A 293 -15.66 37.70 -15.94
C SER A 293 -16.15 36.55 -15.05
N THR A 294 -16.61 35.44 -15.62
CA THR A 294 -17.04 34.24 -14.88
C THR A 294 -16.45 33.00 -15.52
N LEU A 295 -15.41 32.46 -14.87
CA LEU A 295 -14.73 31.25 -15.31
C LEU A 295 -15.44 29.98 -14.84
N THR A 296 -15.37 28.94 -15.67
CA THR A 296 -15.71 27.56 -15.33
C THR A 296 -14.47 26.68 -15.40
N TYR A 297 -14.49 25.61 -14.61
CA TYR A 297 -13.40 24.62 -14.51
C TYR A 297 -13.94 23.24 -14.91
N PRO A 298 -14.02 22.90 -16.22
CA PRO A 298 -14.67 21.68 -16.70
C PRO A 298 -14.04 20.38 -16.18
N ASN A 299 -12.80 20.45 -15.69
CA ASN A 299 -12.07 19.34 -15.08
C ASN A 299 -11.71 19.70 -13.62
N PRO A 300 -12.63 19.52 -12.65
CA PRO A 300 -12.44 19.97 -11.27
C PRO A 300 -11.34 19.20 -10.52
N ALA A 301 -11.18 17.90 -10.80
CA ALA A 301 -10.13 17.05 -10.24
C ALA A 301 -8.80 17.07 -11.02
N MET A 302 -8.58 18.07 -11.89
CA MET A 302 -7.33 18.21 -12.64
C MET A 302 -6.21 18.75 -11.73
N ALA A 303 -5.02 18.13 -11.77
CA ALA A 303 -3.85 18.55 -10.99
C ALA A 303 -3.44 20.02 -11.18
N TYR A 304 -3.53 20.53 -12.42
CA TYR A 304 -3.27 21.94 -12.74
C TYR A 304 -4.23 22.90 -12.01
N ASN A 305 -5.49 22.49 -11.83
CA ASN A 305 -6.57 23.24 -11.18
C ASN A 305 -6.56 23.18 -9.64
N GLN A 306 -5.52 22.65 -8.98
CA GLN A 306 -5.52 22.51 -7.52
C GLN A 306 -5.24 23.84 -6.80
N PHE A 307 -6.32 24.59 -6.63
CA PHE A 307 -6.42 25.83 -5.87
C PHE A 307 -7.88 26.12 -5.49
N VAL A 308 -8.09 26.95 -4.46
CA VAL A 308 -9.42 27.33 -3.96
C VAL A 308 -9.75 28.78 -4.33
N GLY A 309 -10.94 29.02 -4.86
CA GLY A 309 -11.38 30.29 -5.43
C GLY A 309 -11.19 30.38 -6.95
N THR A 310 -11.42 31.57 -7.49
CA THR A 310 -11.30 31.95 -8.91
C THR A 310 -9.84 32.18 -9.36
N LEU A 311 -9.62 32.20 -10.67
CA LEU A 311 -8.37 32.59 -11.34
C LEU A 311 -8.52 34.05 -11.84
N ALA A 312 -7.46 34.84 -11.78
CA ALA A 312 -7.45 36.23 -12.25
C ALA A 312 -7.58 36.35 -13.77
N ASP A 313 -8.24 37.43 -14.21
CA ASP A 313 -8.17 37.94 -15.59
C ASP A 313 -6.92 38.84 -15.70
N GLU A 314 -5.77 38.24 -15.96
CA GLU A 314 -4.46 38.89 -15.90
C GLU A 314 -4.04 39.41 -17.28
N ASP A 315 -3.42 40.59 -17.36
CA ASP A 315 -3.06 41.25 -18.63
C ASP A 315 -2.15 40.41 -19.53
N GLY A 316 -2.09 40.68 -20.83
CA GLY A 316 -1.04 40.10 -21.68
C GLY A 316 -1.27 40.16 -23.19
N ALA A 317 -0.26 39.65 -23.91
CA ALA A 317 -0.31 39.44 -25.35
C ALA A 317 -1.17 38.21 -25.74
N VAL A 318 -1.40 37.29 -24.80
CA VAL A 318 -2.46 36.28 -24.83
C VAL A 318 -3.05 36.22 -23.43
N THR A 319 -4.30 36.66 -23.26
CA THR A 319 -5.10 36.49 -22.04
C THR A 319 -6.06 35.32 -22.20
N GLU A 320 -6.57 35.11 -23.41
CA GLU A 320 -7.54 34.06 -23.75
C GLU A 320 -7.27 33.50 -25.16
N TYR A 321 -7.77 32.30 -25.46
CA TYR A 321 -7.61 31.66 -26.77
C TYR A 321 -8.75 30.69 -27.10
N SER A 322 -8.99 30.42 -28.39
CA SER A 322 -10.00 29.44 -28.85
C SER A 322 -9.50 28.62 -30.03
N LEU A 323 -10.12 27.46 -30.30
CA LEU A 323 -9.94 26.78 -31.60
C LEU A 323 -10.21 27.74 -32.77
N LYS A 324 -9.39 27.65 -33.83
CA LYS A 324 -9.71 28.24 -35.14
C LYS A 324 -10.88 27.50 -35.81
N THR A 325 -11.49 28.14 -36.80
CA THR A 325 -12.57 27.56 -37.61
C THR A 325 -12.14 26.24 -38.26
N GLY A 326 -12.86 25.15 -37.99
CA GLY A 326 -12.54 23.80 -38.48
C GLY A 326 -11.48 23.05 -37.66
N GLY A 327 -10.93 23.67 -36.61
CA GLY A 327 -10.02 23.03 -35.66
C GLY A 327 -10.75 22.13 -34.66
N PHE A 328 -10.04 21.10 -34.19
CA PHE A 328 -10.46 20.21 -33.11
C PHE A 328 -9.36 20.11 -32.05
N TYR A 329 -9.75 19.76 -30.82
CA TYR A 329 -8.80 19.36 -29.79
C TYR A 329 -8.18 18.00 -30.14
N GLN A 330 -6.85 17.88 -30.00
CA GLN A 330 -6.11 16.63 -30.16
C GLN A 330 -5.23 16.35 -28.93
N ASN A 331 -4.45 15.26 -28.96
CA ASN A 331 -3.55 14.86 -27.85
C ASN A 331 -4.28 14.79 -26.49
N GLY A 332 -5.56 14.39 -26.53
CA GLY A 332 -6.48 14.28 -25.40
C GLY A 332 -6.89 15.59 -24.70
N THR A 333 -6.57 16.75 -25.26
CA THR A 333 -6.63 18.06 -24.58
C THR A 333 -7.86 18.29 -23.71
N LEU A 334 -7.61 18.63 -22.46
CA LEU A 334 -8.61 19.00 -21.46
C LEU A 334 -8.59 20.51 -21.20
N ILE A 335 -9.77 21.10 -21.07
CA ILE A 335 -9.93 22.49 -20.65
C ILE A 335 -9.78 22.58 -19.14
N ALA A 336 -8.78 23.32 -18.66
CA ALA A 336 -8.55 23.56 -17.24
C ALA A 336 -9.46 24.69 -16.75
N ALA A 337 -9.37 25.86 -17.40
CA ALA A 337 -10.19 27.04 -17.13
C ALA A 337 -10.65 27.69 -18.45
N ARG A 338 -11.92 28.09 -18.50
CA ARG A 338 -12.50 28.83 -19.63
C ARG A 338 -13.61 29.76 -19.18
N ASN A 339 -14.00 30.69 -20.04
CA ASN A 339 -15.17 31.52 -19.86
C ASN A 339 -16.47 30.70 -19.76
N SER A 340 -17.54 31.33 -19.29
CA SER A 340 -18.88 30.76 -19.26
C SER A 340 -19.92 31.66 -19.92
N GLY A 341 -20.83 31.05 -20.68
CA GLY A 341 -21.91 31.71 -21.39
C GLY A 341 -22.19 31.08 -22.75
N SER A 342 -23.17 31.65 -23.46
CA SER A 342 -23.79 31.06 -24.64
C SER A 342 -23.42 31.70 -25.98
N SER A 343 -22.54 32.71 -25.98
CA SER A 343 -22.02 33.36 -27.19
C SER A 343 -20.67 32.76 -27.62
N ALA A 344 -20.25 32.99 -28.86
CA ALA A 344 -18.95 32.53 -29.36
C ALA A 344 -17.75 33.08 -28.54
N ASN A 345 -17.88 34.29 -27.97
CA ASN A 345 -16.84 34.92 -27.15
C ASN A 345 -16.75 34.30 -25.73
N ASN A 346 -17.77 33.56 -25.30
CA ASN A 346 -17.88 33.02 -23.94
C ASN A 346 -17.40 31.56 -23.83
N LEU A 347 -16.79 31.01 -24.88
CA LEU A 347 -16.15 29.69 -24.90
C LEU A 347 -14.62 29.75 -25.10
N LYS A 348 -14.02 30.94 -24.97
CA LYS A 348 -12.57 31.12 -24.92
C LYS A 348 -11.99 30.39 -23.70
N ASN A 349 -10.86 29.72 -23.89
CA ASN A 349 -10.05 29.13 -22.83
C ASN A 349 -9.12 30.19 -22.23
N VAL A 350 -8.85 30.05 -20.92
CA VAL A 350 -7.74 30.75 -20.24
C VAL A 350 -6.61 29.76 -19.92
N ALA A 351 -6.94 28.48 -19.72
CA ALA A 351 -5.95 27.43 -19.49
C ALA A 351 -6.40 26.06 -20.02
N THR A 352 -5.48 25.32 -20.62
CA THR A 352 -5.70 23.97 -21.20
C THR A 352 -4.49 23.07 -20.96
N VAL A 353 -4.72 21.76 -20.95
CA VAL A 353 -3.67 20.75 -20.77
C VAL A 353 -3.83 19.61 -21.77
N SER A 354 -2.79 19.35 -22.56
CA SER A 354 -2.68 18.16 -23.40
C SER A 354 -1.55 17.25 -22.92
N ARG A 355 -1.35 16.12 -23.63
CA ARG A 355 -0.26 15.19 -23.38
C ARG A 355 0.17 14.55 -24.69
N ILE A 356 1.41 14.79 -25.09
CA ILE A 356 2.00 14.25 -26.30
C ILE A 356 2.87 13.02 -26.01
N GLY A 357 2.96 12.11 -26.97
CA GLY A 357 3.76 10.89 -26.84
C GLY A 357 3.09 9.79 -26.00
N SER A 358 3.86 8.75 -25.68
CA SER A 358 3.37 7.49 -25.11
C SER A 358 4.10 7.05 -23.83
N SER A 359 4.84 7.97 -23.18
CA SER A 359 5.50 7.69 -21.91
C SER A 359 4.50 7.39 -20.79
N SER A 360 4.94 6.68 -19.74
CA SER A 360 4.14 6.46 -18.53
C SER A 360 3.99 7.71 -17.65
N ALA A 361 4.96 8.63 -17.71
CA ALA A 361 4.93 9.94 -17.08
C ALA A 361 5.73 10.96 -17.92
N GLY A 362 5.51 12.26 -17.72
CA GLY A 362 6.07 13.30 -18.60
C GLY A 362 5.32 13.44 -19.93
N GLY A 363 5.62 14.44 -20.75
CA GLY A 363 4.94 14.72 -22.02
C GLY A 363 3.65 15.54 -21.90
N ASN A 364 3.30 16.02 -20.70
CA ASN A 364 2.15 16.91 -20.51
C ASN A 364 2.51 18.33 -20.97
N VAL A 365 1.62 18.95 -21.73
CA VAL A 365 1.76 20.34 -22.20
C VAL A 365 0.67 21.17 -21.53
N PHE A 366 1.08 22.21 -20.82
CA PHE A 366 0.22 23.14 -20.07
C PHE A 366 0.24 24.49 -20.78
N GLU A 367 -0.93 25.08 -20.99
CA GLU A 367 -1.07 26.46 -21.49
C GLU A 367 -1.82 27.34 -20.49
N LEU A 368 -1.45 28.62 -20.44
CA LEU A 368 -2.02 29.62 -19.55
C LEU A 368 -1.95 31.02 -20.18
N GLY A 369 -3.11 31.65 -20.34
CA GLY A 369 -3.21 33.08 -20.66
C GLY A 369 -2.81 33.96 -19.46
N GLY A 370 -2.58 35.24 -19.73
CA GLY A 370 -2.10 36.21 -18.75
C GLY A 370 -0.57 36.23 -18.64
N HIS A 371 0.00 37.38 -18.31
CA HIS A 371 1.42 37.69 -18.43
C HIS A 371 2.20 37.49 -17.14
N ASP A 372 1.73 38.07 -16.02
CA ASP A 372 2.55 38.23 -14.82
C ASP A 372 1.70 38.28 -13.56
N TYR A 373 1.19 37.12 -13.14
CA TYR A 373 0.34 36.94 -11.96
C TYR A 373 0.99 37.34 -10.59
N LEU A 374 2.22 37.89 -10.58
CA LEU A 374 2.82 38.54 -9.41
C LEU A 374 2.58 40.06 -9.36
N ARG A 375 2.24 40.67 -10.50
CA ARG A 375 1.93 42.09 -10.64
C ARG A 375 0.53 42.36 -10.11
N GLN A 376 0.33 43.43 -9.34
CA GLN A 376 -1.00 43.74 -8.81
C GLN A 376 -1.77 44.69 -9.74
N TYR A 377 -2.94 44.26 -10.21
CA TYR A 377 -3.91 45.10 -10.92
C TYR A 377 -5.14 45.37 -10.06
N SER A 378 -5.69 46.57 -10.14
CA SER A 378 -6.83 47.01 -9.31
C SER A 378 -8.17 46.33 -9.62
N THR A 379 -8.22 45.46 -10.62
CA THR A 379 -9.40 44.69 -11.05
C THR A 379 -9.46 43.28 -10.50
N ASN A 380 -8.30 42.68 -10.16
CA ASN A 380 -8.19 41.31 -9.64
C ASN A 380 -7.98 41.34 -8.13
N THR A 381 -8.55 40.38 -7.38
CA THR A 381 -8.14 40.22 -5.98
C THR A 381 -6.77 39.54 -5.90
N PRO A 382 -5.94 39.85 -4.87
CA PRO A 382 -4.66 39.17 -4.67
C PRO A 382 -4.76 37.64 -4.58
N ARG A 383 -5.93 37.10 -4.22
CA ARG A 383 -6.20 35.66 -4.20
C ARG A 383 -6.25 35.05 -5.59
N GLU A 384 -6.94 35.72 -6.51
CA GLU A 384 -7.15 35.26 -7.88
C GLU A 384 -5.84 35.27 -8.68
N GLN A 385 -4.97 36.25 -8.41
CA GLN A 385 -3.64 36.33 -8.98
C GLN A 385 -2.75 35.19 -8.43
N TYR A 386 -2.75 34.95 -7.12
CA TYR A 386 -2.04 33.82 -6.51
C TYR A 386 -2.52 32.47 -7.05
N ASN A 387 -3.79 32.34 -7.44
CA ASN A 387 -4.29 31.11 -8.06
C ASN A 387 -3.69 30.86 -9.46
N GLY A 388 -3.35 31.89 -10.24
CA GLY A 388 -2.56 31.74 -11.47
C GLY A 388 -1.14 31.28 -11.22
N LEU A 389 -0.47 31.86 -10.21
CA LEU A 389 0.85 31.39 -9.74
C LEU A 389 0.81 29.92 -9.30
N ARG A 390 -0.27 29.51 -8.62
CA ARG A 390 -0.50 28.12 -8.22
C ARG A 390 -0.69 27.18 -9.40
N MET A 391 -1.33 27.59 -10.50
CA MET A 391 -1.41 26.76 -11.71
C MET A 391 0.00 26.49 -12.27
N ILE A 392 0.84 27.53 -12.40
CA ILE A 392 2.23 27.38 -12.86
C ILE A 392 3.02 26.45 -11.91
N LEU A 393 2.88 26.62 -10.59
CA LEU A 393 3.56 25.78 -9.61
C LEU A 393 3.00 24.34 -9.54
N ASN A 394 1.71 24.13 -9.84
CA ASN A 394 1.08 22.82 -9.94
C ASN A 394 1.66 22.00 -11.10
N SER A 395 2.04 22.61 -12.23
CA SER A 395 2.63 21.87 -13.37
C SER A 395 3.97 21.21 -13.01
N LEU A 396 4.74 21.80 -12.10
CA LEU A 396 6.01 21.28 -11.57
C LEU A 396 5.83 19.94 -10.83
N LEU A 397 4.68 19.78 -10.17
CA LEU A 397 4.32 18.61 -9.38
C LEU A 397 3.62 17.52 -10.20
N VAL A 398 3.28 17.75 -11.48
CA VAL A 398 2.77 16.68 -12.35
C VAL A 398 3.95 15.77 -12.75
N PRO A 399 3.86 14.44 -12.60
CA PRO A 399 4.97 13.53 -12.85
C PRO A 399 5.63 13.64 -14.24
N ALA A 400 6.96 13.54 -14.24
CA ALA A 400 7.84 13.53 -15.41
C ALA A 400 8.96 12.48 -15.25
N THR A 401 9.45 11.93 -16.35
CA THR A 401 10.47 10.86 -16.35
C THR A 401 11.65 11.25 -17.22
N ARG A 402 12.82 11.47 -16.60
CA ARG A 402 14.08 11.78 -17.30
C ARG A 402 15.11 10.70 -17.01
N GLN A 403 15.31 9.79 -17.98
CA GLN A 403 16.21 8.65 -17.84
C GLN A 403 17.66 9.09 -17.62
N GLY A 404 18.40 8.39 -16.76
CA GLY A 404 19.81 8.67 -16.46
C GLY A 404 20.09 9.92 -15.61
N CYS A 405 19.13 10.84 -15.44
CA CYS A 405 19.37 12.16 -14.85
C CYS A 405 19.42 12.23 -13.31
N GLY A 406 19.18 11.12 -12.59
CA GLY A 406 19.10 11.12 -11.12
C GLY A 406 17.87 11.83 -10.52
N LEU A 407 16.96 12.32 -11.39
CA LEU A 407 15.75 13.07 -11.06
C LEU A 407 14.56 12.18 -10.64
N THR A 408 14.85 10.97 -10.16
CA THR A 408 13.86 10.02 -9.62
C THR A 408 14.29 9.61 -8.21
N ILE A 409 13.32 9.40 -7.33
CA ILE A 409 13.47 8.87 -5.97
C ILE A 409 13.36 7.34 -6.04
N PRO A 410 14.28 6.57 -5.43
CA PRO A 410 14.14 5.12 -5.37
C PRO A 410 12.87 4.67 -4.63
N LYS A 411 12.16 3.70 -5.19
CA LYS A 411 11.02 3.04 -4.55
C LYS A 411 11.36 1.57 -4.33
N VAL A 412 11.42 1.15 -3.08
CA VAL A 412 11.55 -0.26 -2.71
C VAL A 412 10.30 -0.66 -1.94
N VAL A 413 9.80 -1.87 -2.19
CA VAL A 413 8.73 -2.50 -1.40
C VAL A 413 9.21 -3.83 -0.85
N GLY A 414 8.90 -4.10 0.42
CA GLY A 414 9.19 -5.37 1.08
C GLY A 414 7.93 -6.20 1.25
N HIS A 415 8.00 -7.49 0.98
CA HIS A 415 6.95 -8.46 1.28
C HIS A 415 7.54 -9.65 2.01
N LYS A 416 6.80 -10.25 2.95
CA LYS A 416 7.23 -11.43 3.71
C LYS A 416 6.12 -12.46 3.80
N VAL A 417 6.51 -13.72 3.65
CA VAL A 417 5.62 -14.88 3.70
C VAL A 417 6.23 -15.94 4.60
N VAL A 418 5.40 -16.77 5.24
CA VAL A 418 5.83 -17.89 6.08
C VAL A 418 5.19 -19.21 5.61
N ARG A 419 5.96 -20.30 5.67
CA ARG A 419 5.60 -21.63 5.16
C ARG A 419 6.10 -22.72 6.11
N MET A 420 5.43 -23.87 6.12
CA MET A 420 6.04 -25.09 6.67
C MET A 420 7.29 -25.47 5.88
N SER A 421 8.34 -25.89 6.59
CA SER A 421 9.63 -26.34 6.05
C SER A 421 9.96 -27.77 6.46
N THR A 422 9.61 -28.14 7.68
CA THR A 422 9.59 -29.52 8.17
C THR A 422 8.46 -29.61 9.17
N ASP A 423 7.62 -30.61 8.96
CA ASP A 423 6.40 -30.93 9.68
C ASP A 423 6.60 -32.37 10.20
N LEU A 424 6.62 -32.55 11.52
CA LEU A 424 6.99 -33.79 12.19
C LEU A 424 5.80 -34.69 12.53
N ASN A 425 4.60 -34.11 12.70
CA ASN A 425 3.37 -34.85 12.98
C ASN A 425 2.51 -35.09 11.72
N THR A 426 2.80 -34.36 10.63
CA THR A 426 2.07 -34.33 9.35
C THR A 426 0.64 -33.81 9.47
N ASP A 427 0.37 -32.89 10.41
CA ASP A 427 -0.94 -32.25 10.58
C ASP A 427 -1.14 -31.02 9.64
N GLY A 428 -0.06 -30.48 9.07
CA GLY A 428 -0.06 -29.35 8.13
C GLY A 428 0.03 -27.96 8.78
N PHE A 429 0.08 -27.88 10.10
CA PHE A 429 0.25 -26.66 10.89
C PHE A 429 1.65 -26.63 11.56
N PRO A 430 2.09 -25.51 12.15
CA PRO A 430 3.34 -25.46 12.89
C PRO A 430 3.11 -25.81 14.37
N ASN A 431 3.80 -26.82 14.89
CA ASN A 431 3.76 -27.19 16.30
C ASN A 431 5.16 -27.03 16.93
N VAL A 432 5.29 -27.32 18.22
CA VAL A 432 6.59 -27.26 18.91
C VAL A 432 7.46 -28.44 18.46
N GLY A 433 8.61 -28.14 17.87
CA GLY A 433 9.51 -29.11 17.24
C GLY A 433 9.64 -28.93 15.72
N ASP A 434 8.69 -28.26 15.07
CA ASP A 434 8.67 -28.08 13.62
C ASP A 434 9.55 -26.92 13.15
N THR A 435 9.86 -26.90 11.84
CA THR A 435 10.55 -25.77 11.22
C THR A 435 9.67 -25.06 10.20
N VAL A 436 9.61 -23.73 10.33
CA VAL A 436 9.00 -22.83 9.34
C VAL A 436 10.09 -22.11 8.55
N GLU A 437 9.80 -21.79 7.29
CA GLU A 437 10.63 -20.95 6.42
C GLU A 437 9.94 -19.61 6.20
N TRP A 438 10.61 -18.53 6.60
CA TRP A 438 10.23 -17.16 6.29
C TRP A 438 10.96 -16.74 5.01
N THR A 439 10.23 -16.30 4.00
CA THR A 439 10.81 -15.73 2.77
C THR A 439 10.47 -14.25 2.68
N LEU A 440 11.50 -13.40 2.75
CA LEU A 440 11.43 -11.97 2.51
C LEU A 440 11.74 -11.68 1.03
N ASN A 441 11.04 -10.73 0.42
CA ASN A 441 11.24 -10.26 -0.94
C ASN A 441 11.27 -8.72 -0.94
N TYR A 442 12.42 -8.14 -1.22
CA TYR A 442 12.55 -6.70 -1.48
C TYR A 442 12.69 -6.44 -2.96
N ILE A 443 11.78 -5.65 -3.52
CA ILE A 443 11.67 -5.36 -4.96
C ILE A 443 11.85 -3.87 -5.17
N ASN A 444 12.72 -3.47 -6.09
CA ASN A 444 12.88 -2.08 -6.49
C ASN A 444 11.91 -1.75 -7.64
N ASP A 445 10.84 -1.05 -7.28
CA ASP A 445 9.72 -0.63 -8.13
C ASP A 445 9.97 0.77 -8.72
N SER A 446 11.23 1.08 -9.07
CA SER A 446 11.63 2.36 -9.64
C SER A 446 12.71 2.23 -10.72
N THR A 447 13.00 3.33 -11.41
CA THR A 447 13.97 3.42 -12.50
C THR A 447 15.40 3.75 -12.05
N VAL A 448 15.71 3.65 -10.74
CA VAL A 448 17.00 4.01 -10.16
C VAL A 448 17.49 2.93 -9.19
N ASP A 449 18.80 2.67 -9.20
CA ASP A 449 19.43 1.62 -8.39
C ASP A 449 19.65 2.07 -6.94
N VAL A 450 19.53 1.15 -5.97
CA VAL A 450 19.72 1.40 -4.53
C VAL A 450 21.02 0.73 -4.07
N SER A 451 21.99 1.53 -3.64
CA SER A 451 23.25 1.06 -3.05
C SER A 451 23.18 0.93 -1.52
N ASN A 452 24.20 0.32 -0.91
CA ASN A 452 24.31 0.11 0.54
C ASN A 452 23.11 -0.62 1.15
N PHE A 453 22.52 -1.55 0.39
CA PHE A 453 21.28 -2.22 0.77
C PHE A 453 21.54 -3.26 1.88
N GLN A 454 20.86 -3.11 3.01
CA GLN A 454 20.90 -4.05 4.14
C GLN A 454 19.48 -4.44 4.51
N VAL A 455 19.30 -5.68 4.98
CA VAL A 455 18.04 -6.16 5.56
C VAL A 455 18.31 -6.59 7.00
N ASN A 456 17.51 -6.10 7.94
CA ASN A 456 17.50 -6.53 9.32
C ASN A 456 16.20 -7.32 9.58
N ASP A 457 16.33 -8.51 10.17
CA ASP A 457 15.19 -9.38 10.51
C ASP A 457 15.50 -10.13 11.82
N PRO A 458 15.06 -9.63 12.98
CA PRO A 458 15.26 -10.31 14.25
C PRO A 458 14.37 -11.57 14.34
N ILE A 459 14.79 -12.54 15.15
CA ILE A 459 13.99 -13.74 15.41
C ILE A 459 13.30 -13.59 16.77
N ALA A 460 11.98 -13.77 16.79
CA ALA A 460 11.17 -13.66 17.99
C ALA A 460 11.54 -14.73 19.03
N THR A 461 11.47 -14.38 20.32
CA THR A 461 11.63 -15.33 21.43
C THR A 461 10.60 -16.45 21.31
N GLY A 462 11.03 -17.71 21.47
CA GLY A 462 10.22 -18.91 21.18
C GLY A 462 10.48 -19.53 19.80
N LEU A 463 11.25 -18.85 18.95
CA LEU A 463 11.80 -19.36 17.70
C LEU A 463 13.33 -19.42 17.77
N THR A 464 13.95 -20.41 17.13
CA THR A 464 15.42 -20.57 17.05
C THR A 464 15.88 -20.67 15.61
N TYR A 465 16.91 -19.92 15.22
CA TYR A 465 17.48 -19.93 13.86
C TYR A 465 17.96 -21.34 13.44
N VAL A 466 17.59 -21.76 12.23
CA VAL A 466 18.08 -22.98 11.58
C VAL A 466 18.87 -22.58 10.33
N SER A 467 20.15 -22.92 10.33
CA SER A 467 21.09 -22.67 9.22
C SER A 467 20.78 -23.57 8.00
N PRO A 468 20.99 -23.11 6.75
CA PRO A 468 21.55 -21.83 6.34
C PRO A 468 20.52 -20.75 6.00
N LEU A 469 20.89 -19.50 6.26
CA LEU A 469 20.31 -18.32 5.62
C LEU A 469 20.64 -18.35 4.12
N VAL A 470 19.62 -18.30 3.25
CA VAL A 470 19.79 -18.32 1.79
C VAL A 470 19.39 -16.98 1.21
N VAL A 471 20.26 -16.37 0.39
CA VAL A 471 20.02 -15.10 -0.29
C VAL A 471 20.16 -15.29 -1.80
N THR A 472 19.22 -14.76 -2.57
CA THR A 472 19.31 -14.68 -4.04
C THR A 472 18.96 -13.27 -4.52
N ALA A 473 19.52 -12.88 -5.66
CA ALA A 473 19.35 -11.55 -6.24
C ALA A 473 19.11 -11.65 -7.76
N THR A 474 18.27 -10.77 -8.32
CA THR A 474 17.86 -10.80 -9.73
C THR A 474 18.25 -9.52 -10.49
N ALA A 475 18.21 -9.60 -11.82
CA ALA A 475 18.40 -8.46 -12.74
C ALA A 475 19.70 -7.65 -12.52
N GLY A 476 20.79 -8.29 -12.10
CA GLY A 476 22.07 -7.60 -11.82
C GLY A 476 22.13 -6.90 -10.46
N SER A 477 21.15 -7.13 -9.58
CA SER A 477 21.29 -6.87 -8.14
C SER A 477 22.32 -7.83 -7.53
N THR A 478 23.00 -7.42 -6.45
CA THR A 478 23.96 -8.26 -5.72
C THR A 478 23.65 -8.27 -4.23
N ALA A 479 23.71 -9.44 -3.61
CA ALA A 479 23.53 -9.63 -2.18
C ALA A 479 24.18 -10.96 -1.76
N THR A 480 24.65 -11.06 -0.52
CA THR A 480 25.27 -12.29 0.01
C THR A 480 24.81 -12.51 1.44
N ALA A 481 24.46 -13.75 1.77
CA ALA A 481 23.99 -14.12 3.10
C ALA A 481 25.07 -13.85 4.16
N ASN A 482 24.70 -13.14 5.23
CA ASN A 482 25.58 -12.95 6.37
C ASN A 482 25.77 -14.28 7.11
N ALA A 483 26.94 -14.90 6.96
CA ALA A 483 27.31 -16.12 7.67
C ALA A 483 27.32 -15.96 9.21
N GLY A 484 27.39 -14.73 9.72
CA GLY A 484 27.26 -14.41 11.13
C GLY A 484 25.84 -14.06 11.60
N TYR A 485 24.81 -14.20 10.74
CA TYR A 485 23.41 -14.00 11.13
C TYR A 485 22.97 -15.09 12.11
N ASN A 486 22.25 -14.69 13.15
CA ASN A 486 21.62 -15.59 14.11
C ASN A 486 20.22 -15.12 14.57
N GLY A 487 19.75 -13.96 14.11
CA GLY A 487 18.50 -13.32 14.53
C GLY A 487 18.48 -12.78 15.97
N VAL A 488 19.50 -13.05 16.77
CA VAL A 488 19.58 -12.72 18.21
C VAL A 488 20.93 -12.07 18.52
N GLY A 489 20.96 -10.75 18.48
CA GLY A 489 22.20 -9.95 18.57
C GLY A 489 22.83 -9.65 17.20
N ASN A 490 22.72 -10.56 16.22
CA ASN A 490 23.02 -10.26 14.81
C ASN A 490 21.82 -10.59 13.89
N ALA A 491 20.96 -9.59 13.73
CA ALA A 491 19.79 -9.64 12.85
C ALA A 491 20.06 -9.14 11.41
N ASN A 492 21.29 -8.70 11.08
CA ASN A 492 21.63 -8.27 9.73
C ASN A 492 21.76 -9.48 8.80
N MET A 493 20.93 -9.55 7.76
CA MET A 493 20.87 -10.69 6.84
C MET A 493 21.91 -10.64 5.73
N LEU A 494 22.42 -9.45 5.37
CA LEU A 494 23.39 -9.29 4.27
C LEU A 494 24.79 -8.93 4.78
N ASN A 495 25.82 -9.60 4.27
CA ASN A 495 27.21 -9.24 4.51
C ASN A 495 28.10 -9.68 3.33
N PRO A 496 28.76 -8.76 2.59
CA PRO A 496 28.69 -7.30 2.72
C PRO A 496 27.29 -6.75 2.43
N VAL A 497 27.09 -5.44 2.62
CA VAL A 497 25.86 -4.76 2.17
C VAL A 497 25.69 -4.92 0.66
N GLY A 498 24.45 -5.12 0.23
CA GLY A 498 24.08 -5.41 -1.15
C GLY A 498 23.82 -4.16 -2.01
N TYR A 499 23.36 -4.45 -3.23
CA TYR A 499 22.98 -3.50 -4.27
C TYR A 499 21.69 -3.99 -4.92
N LEU A 500 20.63 -3.20 -4.87
CA LEU A 500 19.32 -3.57 -5.40
C LEU A 500 19.03 -2.73 -6.66
N LYS A 501 19.18 -3.35 -7.83
CA LYS A 501 19.02 -2.68 -9.13
C LYS A 501 17.57 -2.24 -9.36
N ALA A 502 17.34 -1.19 -10.15
CA ALA A 502 16.04 -0.87 -10.75
C ALA A 502 15.40 -2.11 -11.41
N GLY A 503 14.15 -2.43 -11.06
CA GLY A 503 13.47 -3.66 -11.49
C GLY A 503 14.04 -4.97 -10.92
N GLY A 504 15.02 -4.88 -10.03
CA GLY A 504 15.63 -6.01 -9.34
C GLY A 504 14.88 -6.44 -8.10
N ARG A 505 15.12 -7.68 -7.67
CA ARG A 505 14.65 -8.25 -6.41
C ARG A 505 15.81 -8.88 -5.65
N ILE A 506 15.80 -8.70 -4.33
CA ILE A 506 16.57 -9.53 -3.39
C ILE A 506 15.56 -10.38 -2.61
N THR A 507 15.73 -11.70 -2.67
CA THR A 507 14.93 -12.67 -1.93
C THR A 507 15.80 -13.32 -0.85
N ILE A 508 15.32 -13.34 0.39
CA ILE A 508 16.02 -13.90 1.54
C ILE A 508 15.14 -14.97 2.18
N LYS A 509 15.72 -16.13 2.48
CA LYS A 509 15.06 -17.23 3.18
C LYS A 509 15.78 -17.54 4.49
N VAL A 510 15.04 -17.50 5.59
CA VAL A 510 15.51 -17.89 6.92
C VAL A 510 14.59 -18.98 7.47
N LYS A 511 15.16 -20.03 8.05
CA LYS A 511 14.40 -21.09 8.71
C LYS A 511 14.45 -20.91 10.22
N THR A 512 13.37 -21.25 10.91
CA THR A 512 13.30 -21.26 12.37
C THR A 512 12.62 -22.50 12.91
N LEU A 513 13.23 -23.12 13.91
CA LEU A 513 12.63 -24.14 14.78
C LEU A 513 11.66 -23.46 15.76
N VAL A 514 10.46 -23.98 15.90
CA VAL A 514 9.49 -23.58 16.92
C VAL A 514 9.84 -24.28 18.24
N THR A 515 10.06 -23.54 19.32
CA THR A 515 10.45 -24.09 20.63
C THR A 515 9.42 -23.89 21.74
N THR A 516 8.43 -23.03 21.54
CA THR A 516 7.31 -22.79 22.48
C THR A 516 6.01 -22.52 21.72
N THR A 517 4.86 -22.70 22.38
CA THR A 517 3.57 -22.17 21.90
C THR A 517 3.48 -20.65 22.11
N GLY A 518 2.53 -19.99 21.44
CA GLY A 518 2.34 -18.53 21.49
C GLY A 518 2.02 -17.92 20.12
N ILE A 519 1.86 -16.60 20.08
CA ILE A 519 1.78 -15.82 18.84
C ILE A 519 3.18 -15.27 18.53
N PHE A 520 3.69 -15.55 17.33
CA PHE A 520 5.01 -15.10 16.90
C PHE A 520 4.85 -14.17 15.68
N LEU A 521 5.04 -12.87 15.90
CA LEU A 521 5.08 -11.85 14.84
C LEU A 521 6.53 -11.53 14.49
N ASN A 522 6.83 -11.37 13.20
CA ASN A 522 8.16 -11.03 12.71
C ASN A 522 8.09 -10.18 11.43
N GLN A 523 8.62 -8.96 11.48
CA GLN A 523 8.65 -8.01 10.36
C GLN A 523 10.09 -7.61 10.02
N GLY A 524 10.48 -7.82 8.77
CA GLY A 524 11.78 -7.41 8.28
C GLY A 524 11.81 -5.91 7.99
N THR A 525 13.00 -5.33 8.00
CA THR A 525 13.21 -3.90 7.66
C THR A 525 14.48 -3.75 6.82
N ALA A 526 14.39 -3.05 5.68
CA ALA A 526 15.51 -2.80 4.78
C ALA A 526 15.92 -1.32 4.73
N THR A 527 17.22 -1.07 4.74
CA THR A 527 17.82 0.27 4.65
C THR A 527 18.75 0.35 3.44
N GLY A 528 18.87 1.52 2.81
CA GLY A 528 19.77 1.75 1.68
C GLY A 528 19.84 3.22 1.27
N SER A 529 20.70 3.52 0.30
CA SER A 529 20.87 4.88 -0.23
C SER A 529 19.59 5.39 -0.90
N GLY A 530 19.00 6.47 -0.38
CA GLY A 530 17.87 7.16 -0.99
C GLY A 530 16.48 6.58 -0.71
N ILE A 531 16.35 5.69 0.28
CA ILE A 531 15.05 5.26 0.85
C ILE A 531 14.93 5.73 2.32
N ALA A 532 13.75 5.56 2.93
CA ALA A 532 13.47 5.95 4.31
C ALA A 532 14.53 5.41 5.30
N SER A 533 14.99 6.25 6.24
CA SER A 533 15.99 5.86 7.25
C SER A 533 15.40 5.13 8.46
N SER A 534 14.08 5.10 8.60
CA SER A 534 13.38 4.07 9.40
C SER A 534 13.50 2.67 8.78
N GLY A 535 13.92 2.62 7.51
CA GLY A 535 13.84 1.46 6.64
C GLY A 535 12.46 1.29 6.00
N VAL A 536 12.45 0.54 4.89
CA VAL A 536 11.26 -0.02 4.25
C VAL A 536 10.96 -1.34 4.93
N LYS A 537 9.77 -1.50 5.48
CA LYS A 537 9.36 -2.73 6.16
C LYS A 537 8.97 -3.83 5.16
N THR A 538 8.80 -5.05 5.66
CA THR A 538 8.03 -6.07 4.96
C THR A 538 6.55 -5.99 5.34
N ASP A 539 5.71 -5.89 4.33
CA ASP A 539 4.28 -6.16 4.39
C ASP A 539 4.00 -7.68 4.34
N THR A 540 2.89 -8.15 4.88
CA THR A 540 2.60 -9.60 4.95
C THR A 540 1.85 -10.12 3.71
N ALA A 541 2.21 -11.30 3.20
CA ALA A 541 1.54 -11.91 2.06
C ALA A 541 1.37 -13.44 2.23
N ASP A 542 0.28 -13.97 1.68
CA ASP A 542 -0.07 -15.39 1.76
C ASP A 542 -0.73 -15.89 0.45
N ASN A 543 -1.69 -16.82 0.54
CA ASN A 543 -2.50 -17.29 -0.57
C ASN A 543 -3.79 -16.46 -0.81
N THR A 544 -4.17 -15.60 0.14
CA THR A 544 -5.28 -14.64 0.02
C THR A 544 -4.82 -13.27 -0.50
N THR A 545 -3.51 -13.00 -0.46
CA THR A 545 -2.83 -11.86 -1.12
C THR A 545 -2.07 -12.26 -2.42
N PRO A 546 -2.71 -12.86 -3.45
CA PRO A 546 -2.04 -13.15 -4.71
C PRO A 546 -1.83 -11.86 -5.52
N GLY A 547 -0.58 -11.51 -5.77
CA GLY A 547 -0.22 -10.31 -6.56
C GLY A 547 1.18 -10.39 -7.14
N THR A 548 1.52 -9.41 -7.98
CA THR A 548 2.89 -9.23 -8.49
C THR A 548 3.33 -7.77 -8.42
N VAL A 549 4.63 -7.54 -8.21
CA VAL A 549 5.28 -6.24 -8.34
C VAL A 549 6.48 -6.41 -9.27
N GLN A 550 6.62 -5.56 -10.28
CA GLN A 550 7.61 -5.71 -11.36
C GLN A 550 7.63 -7.12 -12.00
N GLY A 551 6.46 -7.78 -12.06
CA GLY A 551 6.31 -9.16 -12.55
C GLY A 551 6.76 -10.27 -11.58
N TYR A 552 7.29 -9.94 -10.40
CA TYR A 552 7.60 -10.91 -9.36
C TYR A 552 6.37 -11.19 -8.48
N ASN A 553 6.00 -12.46 -8.32
CA ASN A 553 4.98 -12.87 -7.34
C ASN A 553 5.41 -12.48 -5.92
N ILE A 554 4.47 -11.91 -5.14
CA ILE A 554 4.69 -11.51 -3.74
C ILE A 554 4.17 -12.56 -2.74
N GLY A 555 2.98 -13.13 -3.00
CA GLY A 555 2.34 -14.18 -2.20
C GLY A 555 2.56 -15.60 -2.73
N CYS A 556 1.72 -16.54 -2.27
CA CYS A 556 1.67 -17.92 -2.71
C CYS A 556 0.58 -18.18 -3.76
N SER A 557 0.84 -19.13 -4.66
CA SER A 557 -0.13 -19.62 -5.65
C SER A 557 -0.52 -21.08 -5.37
N GLY A 558 -1.78 -21.31 -4.99
CA GLY A 558 -2.37 -22.64 -4.84
C GLY A 558 -2.40 -23.18 -3.40
N THR A 559 -3.21 -24.23 -3.21
CA THR A 559 -3.56 -24.85 -1.91
C THR A 559 -2.81 -26.17 -1.64
N ASN A 560 -1.63 -26.36 -2.25
CA ASN A 560 -0.83 -27.57 -2.06
C ASN A 560 -0.14 -27.57 -0.69
N PRO A 561 0.28 -28.74 -0.16
CA PRO A 561 1.28 -28.83 0.89
C PRO A 561 2.53 -28.02 0.53
N GLY A 562 3.04 -27.20 1.44
CA GLY A 562 4.11 -26.22 1.17
C GLY A 562 3.65 -24.88 0.59
N SER A 563 2.34 -24.61 0.57
CA SER A 563 1.78 -23.26 0.41
C SER A 563 2.06 -22.37 1.63
N CYS A 564 1.72 -21.07 1.53
CA CYS A 564 1.90 -20.11 2.62
C CYS A 564 0.86 -20.37 3.70
N LEU A 565 1.28 -20.28 4.97
CA LEU A 565 0.34 -20.24 6.09
C LEU A 565 -0.52 -18.98 5.95
N SER A 566 -1.82 -19.08 6.26
CA SER A 566 -2.71 -17.91 6.16
C SER A 566 -2.28 -16.80 7.12
N GLN A 567 -2.41 -15.55 6.68
CA GLN A 567 -2.03 -14.35 7.43
C GLN A 567 -3.23 -13.45 7.76
N ALA A 568 -4.46 -13.92 7.49
CA ALA A 568 -5.70 -13.13 7.62
C ALA A 568 -6.01 -12.61 9.05
N LEU A 569 -5.34 -13.11 10.09
CA LEU A 569 -5.41 -12.58 11.46
C LEU A 569 -4.50 -11.36 11.70
N TYR A 570 -3.52 -11.14 10.82
CA TYR A 570 -2.47 -10.12 10.94
C TYR A 570 -2.53 -9.06 9.84
N GLN A 571 -3.25 -9.36 8.75
CA GLN A 571 -3.58 -8.41 7.69
C GLN A 571 -4.59 -7.37 8.19
N THR A 572 -4.31 -6.10 7.94
CA THR A 572 -5.19 -4.96 8.21
C THR A 572 -5.61 -4.29 6.90
N THR A 573 -6.26 -3.13 6.96
CA THR A 573 -6.47 -2.27 5.78
C THR A 573 -5.33 -1.26 5.57
N GLY A 574 -4.22 -1.43 6.28
CA GLY A 574 -3.04 -0.57 6.20
C GLY A 574 -2.03 -1.05 5.16
N THR A 575 -0.77 -0.73 5.42
CA THR A 575 0.42 -1.27 4.75
C THR A 575 1.51 -1.44 5.80
N ASP A 576 2.42 -2.38 5.59
CA ASP A 576 3.44 -2.81 6.55
C ASP A 576 2.88 -3.64 7.72
N ASP A 577 2.02 -4.61 7.41
CA ASP A 577 1.56 -5.61 8.37
C ASP A 577 2.67 -6.66 8.67
N PRO A 578 2.80 -7.14 9.92
CA PRO A 578 3.77 -8.17 10.27
C PRO A 578 3.34 -9.56 9.79
N THR A 579 4.30 -10.37 9.36
CA THR A 579 4.07 -11.82 9.14
C THR A 579 4.13 -12.55 10.47
N GLY A 580 3.25 -13.53 10.70
CA GLY A 580 3.24 -14.28 11.94
C GLY A 580 2.55 -15.64 11.90
N ILE A 581 2.62 -16.36 13.02
CA ILE A 581 1.97 -17.65 13.25
C ILE A 581 1.31 -17.64 14.63
N ASP A 582 0.10 -18.22 14.75
CA ASP A 582 -0.62 -18.37 16.02
C ASP A 582 -0.61 -19.84 16.46
N LEU A 583 0.07 -20.12 17.57
CA LEU A 583 0.15 -21.44 18.18
C LEU A 583 -0.57 -21.49 19.55
N THR A 584 -1.58 -20.64 19.75
CA THR A 584 -2.38 -20.59 20.99
C THR A 584 -3.65 -21.45 20.93
N ILE A 585 -4.10 -21.81 19.73
CA ILE A 585 -5.35 -22.54 19.47
C ILE A 585 -5.11 -23.97 18.98
N ILE A 586 -4.80 -24.87 19.91
CA ILE A 586 -5.01 -26.32 19.70
C ILE A 586 -6.51 -26.66 19.80
N THR A 587 -7.29 -26.25 18.79
CA THR A 587 -8.65 -26.76 18.60
C THR A 587 -8.58 -28.17 18.02
N ALA A 588 -8.18 -29.14 18.85
CA ALA A 588 -8.27 -30.55 18.49
C ALA A 588 -9.73 -30.88 18.12
N ALA A 589 -9.94 -31.38 16.90
CA ALA A 589 -11.22 -31.98 16.55
C ALA A 589 -11.46 -33.18 17.47
N GLY A 590 -12.71 -33.38 17.91
CA GLY A 590 -13.08 -34.48 18.78
C GLY A 590 -12.83 -35.82 18.08
N VAL A 591 -11.86 -36.59 18.56
CA VAL A 591 -11.58 -37.96 18.10
C VAL A 591 -12.30 -38.98 19.00
N SER A 592 -12.38 -40.23 18.54
CA SER A 592 -13.18 -41.27 19.19
C SER A 592 -12.37 -42.51 19.56
N ILE A 593 -12.91 -43.31 20.49
CA ILE A 593 -12.42 -44.66 20.80
C ILE A 593 -13.61 -45.62 20.71
N ASP A 594 -13.60 -46.50 19.71
CA ASP A 594 -14.56 -47.59 19.56
C ASP A 594 -13.91 -48.96 19.79
N GLY A 595 -14.75 -49.96 20.08
CA GLY A 595 -14.27 -51.31 20.27
C GLY A 595 -15.33 -52.34 20.64
N GLN A 596 -14.87 -53.47 21.18
CA GLN A 596 -15.73 -54.58 21.57
C GLN A 596 -15.19 -55.34 22.79
N VAL A 597 -16.06 -55.63 23.75
CA VAL A 597 -15.75 -56.53 24.86
C VAL A 597 -16.28 -57.94 24.55
N ARG A 598 -15.41 -58.96 24.66
CA ARG A 598 -15.70 -60.35 24.31
C ARG A 598 -15.40 -61.32 25.46
N SER A 599 -16.04 -62.48 25.46
CA SER A 599 -15.69 -63.63 26.29
C SER A 599 -14.56 -64.46 25.68
N ALA A 600 -13.97 -65.35 26.47
CA ALA A 600 -12.96 -66.31 26.00
C ALA A 600 -13.45 -67.24 24.86
N ASP A 601 -14.76 -67.46 24.72
CA ASP A 601 -15.38 -68.19 23.59
C ASP A 601 -15.85 -67.26 22.44
N GLY A 602 -15.37 -66.02 22.42
CA GLY A 602 -15.53 -65.07 21.31
C GLY A 602 -16.88 -64.36 21.22
N ARG A 603 -17.80 -64.60 22.15
CA ARG A 603 -19.11 -63.91 22.18
C ARG A 603 -18.98 -62.50 22.73
N GLY A 604 -19.78 -61.57 22.21
CA GLY A 604 -19.84 -60.19 22.74
C GLY A 604 -20.48 -60.15 24.14
N ILE A 605 -19.91 -59.37 25.06
CA ILE A 605 -20.43 -59.20 26.42
C ILE A 605 -21.08 -57.82 26.56
N GLY A 606 -22.42 -57.78 26.55
CA GLY A 606 -23.19 -56.58 26.85
C GLY A 606 -23.22 -56.21 28.33
N ARG A 607 -23.51 -54.95 28.63
CA ARG A 607 -23.58 -54.37 30.00
C ARG A 607 -22.24 -54.34 30.77
N VAL A 608 -21.12 -54.35 30.07
CA VAL A 608 -19.79 -54.00 30.62
C VAL A 608 -19.66 -52.48 30.61
N THR A 609 -19.14 -51.89 31.68
CA THR A 609 -18.86 -50.44 31.72
C THR A 609 -17.46 -50.22 31.19
N VAL A 610 -17.32 -49.35 30.18
CA VAL A 610 -16.04 -48.95 29.58
C VAL A 610 -15.79 -47.50 29.96
N SER A 611 -14.60 -47.19 30.49
CA SER A 611 -14.26 -45.86 31.02
C SER A 611 -12.94 -45.37 30.43
N VAL A 612 -12.96 -44.21 29.77
CA VAL A 612 -11.79 -43.47 29.30
C VAL A 612 -11.46 -42.41 30.35
N THR A 613 -10.25 -42.48 30.93
CA THR A 613 -9.76 -41.56 31.96
C THR A 613 -8.60 -40.75 31.42
N HIS A 614 -8.63 -39.43 31.60
CA HIS A 614 -7.53 -38.52 31.28
C HIS A 614 -6.69 -38.23 32.55
N PRO A 615 -5.50 -38.84 32.75
CA PRO A 615 -4.87 -38.91 34.07
C PRO A 615 -4.35 -37.59 34.64
N SER A 616 -4.15 -36.56 33.81
CA SER A 616 -3.66 -35.23 34.22
C SER A 616 -4.79 -34.31 34.69
N SER A 617 -5.98 -34.40 34.08
CA SER A 617 -7.17 -33.61 34.47
C SER A 617 -8.11 -34.32 35.44
N GLY A 618 -8.10 -35.66 35.48
CA GLY A 618 -9.08 -36.46 36.20
C GLY A 618 -10.44 -36.60 35.50
N GLU A 619 -10.60 -36.11 34.27
CA GLU A 619 -11.83 -36.34 33.49
C GLU A 619 -12.01 -37.83 33.21
N VAL A 620 -13.23 -38.34 33.43
CA VAL A 620 -13.62 -39.72 33.13
C VAL A 620 -14.89 -39.72 32.29
N ARG A 621 -14.81 -40.26 31.07
CA ARG A 621 -15.98 -40.54 30.21
C ARG A 621 -16.31 -42.02 30.26
N THR A 622 -17.59 -42.35 30.38
CA THR A 622 -18.05 -43.74 30.53
C THR A 622 -19.15 -44.09 29.53
N THR A 623 -19.06 -45.28 28.96
CA THR A 623 -20.11 -45.88 28.12
C THR A 623 -20.40 -47.32 28.58
N ILE A 624 -21.48 -47.92 28.06
CA ILE A 624 -21.89 -49.28 28.43
C ILE A 624 -22.04 -50.11 27.16
N THR A 625 -21.44 -51.31 27.14
CA THR A 625 -21.46 -52.16 25.94
C THR A 625 -22.88 -52.60 25.56
N ASN A 626 -23.16 -52.54 24.26
CA ASN A 626 -24.42 -53.01 23.67
C ASN A 626 -24.54 -54.55 23.76
N PRO A 627 -25.68 -55.18 23.41
CA PRO A 627 -25.85 -56.64 23.53
C PRO A 627 -24.83 -57.51 22.78
N TYR A 628 -24.13 -56.94 21.79
CA TYR A 628 -23.06 -57.58 21.02
C TYR A 628 -21.66 -57.19 21.52
N GLY A 629 -21.54 -56.54 22.68
CA GLY A 629 -20.29 -56.15 23.31
C GLY A 629 -19.65 -54.86 22.78
N HIS A 630 -20.24 -54.18 21.79
CA HIS A 630 -19.62 -52.98 21.20
C HIS A 630 -19.77 -51.72 22.07
N PHE A 631 -18.80 -50.82 21.97
CA PHE A 631 -18.80 -49.50 22.61
C PHE A 631 -18.22 -48.42 21.68
N SER A 632 -18.58 -47.16 21.95
CA SER A 632 -17.97 -45.94 21.41
C SER A 632 -17.90 -44.89 22.52
N ILE A 633 -16.84 -44.08 22.53
CA ILE A 633 -16.72 -42.83 23.28
C ILE A 633 -16.18 -41.77 22.31
N GLU A 634 -16.88 -40.65 22.20
CA GLU A 634 -16.66 -39.58 21.23
C GLU A 634 -16.24 -38.25 21.91
N ASP A 635 -15.89 -37.26 21.10
CA ASP A 635 -15.46 -35.91 21.49
C ASP A 635 -14.23 -35.83 22.42
N LEU A 636 -13.29 -36.76 22.29
CA LEU A 636 -12.04 -36.76 23.06
C LEU A 636 -11.01 -35.82 22.41
N PRO A 637 -10.33 -34.93 23.16
CA PRO A 637 -9.17 -34.19 22.65
C PRO A 637 -8.06 -35.12 22.12
N ALA A 638 -7.63 -34.88 20.88
CA ALA A 638 -6.47 -35.52 20.27
C ALA A 638 -5.16 -34.96 20.84
N GLY A 639 -4.08 -35.75 20.76
CA GLY A 639 -2.75 -35.42 21.30
C GLY A 639 -2.54 -35.83 22.77
N GLU A 640 -3.63 -36.10 23.50
CA GLU A 640 -3.61 -36.37 24.95
C GLU A 640 -3.44 -37.85 25.30
N PHE A 641 -2.99 -38.12 26.53
CA PHE A 641 -2.76 -39.48 27.06
C PHE A 641 -3.95 -40.01 27.86
N TYR A 642 -4.48 -41.16 27.47
CA TYR A 642 -5.68 -41.75 28.10
C TYR A 642 -5.44 -43.16 28.64
N VAL A 643 -6.20 -43.50 29.67
CA VAL A 643 -6.36 -44.88 30.19
C VAL A 643 -7.78 -45.35 29.90
N VAL A 644 -7.93 -46.32 29.00
CA VAL A 644 -9.20 -46.98 28.70
C VAL A 644 -9.32 -48.23 29.57
N SER A 645 -10.43 -48.40 30.27
CA SER A 645 -10.62 -49.49 31.24
C SER A 645 -12.01 -50.13 31.15
N VAL A 646 -12.13 -51.39 31.56
CA VAL A 646 -13.40 -52.13 31.62
C VAL A 646 -13.71 -52.63 33.02
N SER A 647 -15.00 -52.65 33.37
CA SER A 647 -15.49 -53.31 34.58
C SER A 647 -16.83 -54.01 34.36
N SER A 648 -17.00 -55.15 35.02
CA SER A 648 -18.21 -55.97 34.98
C SER A 648 -18.51 -56.56 36.36
N LYS A 649 -19.79 -56.82 36.64
CA LYS A 649 -20.23 -57.52 37.87
C LYS A 649 -20.24 -59.03 37.74
N THR A 650 -20.05 -59.56 36.53
CA THR A 650 -20.23 -61.00 36.20
C THR A 650 -19.05 -61.62 35.45
N HIS A 651 -18.05 -60.82 35.07
CA HIS A 651 -16.89 -61.23 34.29
C HIS A 651 -15.63 -60.61 34.87
N GLN A 652 -14.53 -61.36 34.88
CA GLN A 652 -13.19 -60.86 35.24
C GLN A 652 -12.38 -60.59 33.97
N PHE A 653 -11.36 -59.74 34.08
CA PHE A 653 -10.46 -59.37 32.99
C PHE A 653 -9.02 -59.35 33.49
N SER A 654 -8.19 -60.28 33.02
CA SER A 654 -6.75 -60.30 33.27
C SER A 654 -6.01 -59.08 32.69
N THR A 655 -6.54 -58.51 31.60
CA THR A 655 -6.14 -57.20 31.05
C THR A 655 -7.33 -56.23 31.14
N PRO A 656 -7.55 -55.56 32.28
CA PRO A 656 -8.72 -54.69 32.49
C PRO A 656 -8.56 -53.28 31.91
N SER A 657 -7.38 -52.91 31.40
CA SER A 657 -7.09 -51.56 30.91
C SER A 657 -5.99 -51.51 29.85
N TYR A 658 -6.11 -50.56 28.92
CA TYR A 658 -5.08 -50.10 27.99
C TYR A 658 -4.74 -48.63 28.26
N ALA A 659 -3.51 -48.21 28.00
CA ALA A 659 -3.09 -46.82 28.16
C ALA A 659 -2.21 -46.38 26.98
N PHE A 660 -2.54 -45.24 26.35
CA PHE A 660 -1.90 -44.76 25.13
C PHE A 660 -2.20 -43.27 24.88
N THR A 661 -1.38 -42.62 24.05
CA THR A 661 -1.66 -41.28 23.53
C THR A 661 -2.61 -41.39 22.33
N LEU A 662 -3.72 -40.65 22.37
CA LEU A 662 -4.77 -40.66 21.36
C LEU A 662 -4.48 -39.59 20.30
N LEU A 663 -3.72 -39.94 19.26
CA LEU A 663 -3.33 -39.01 18.19
C LEU A 663 -4.42 -38.84 17.11
N ASP A 664 -5.21 -39.88 16.88
CA ASP A 664 -6.38 -39.93 15.99
C ASP A 664 -7.37 -40.98 16.56
N SER A 665 -8.54 -41.13 15.95
CA SER A 665 -9.60 -42.04 16.40
C SER A 665 -9.16 -43.51 16.37
N VAL A 666 -9.34 -44.22 17.48
CA VAL A 666 -8.94 -45.63 17.65
C VAL A 666 -10.16 -46.53 17.53
N SER A 667 -10.15 -47.42 16.52
CA SER A 667 -11.23 -48.38 16.27
C SER A 667 -10.88 -49.81 16.62
N GLY A 668 -11.88 -50.63 16.94
CA GLY A 668 -11.73 -52.07 17.18
C GLY A 668 -11.05 -52.48 18.49
N LEU A 669 -10.90 -51.56 19.46
CA LEU A 669 -10.23 -51.84 20.74
C LEU A 669 -10.91 -53.01 21.48
N THR A 670 -10.19 -54.12 21.65
CA THR A 670 -10.79 -55.38 22.11
C THR A 670 -10.36 -55.73 23.53
N PHE A 671 -11.33 -55.92 24.42
CA PHE A 671 -11.11 -56.50 25.76
C PHE A 671 -11.66 -57.93 25.81
N ILE A 672 -10.92 -58.86 26.43
CA ILE A 672 -11.30 -60.27 26.54
C ILE A 672 -11.47 -60.64 28.01
N ALA A 673 -12.64 -61.15 28.38
CA ALA A 673 -12.93 -61.65 29.72
C ALA A 673 -12.38 -63.06 29.95
N ASP A 674 -11.92 -63.30 31.18
CA ASP A 674 -11.31 -64.57 31.59
C ASP A 674 -12.35 -65.71 31.59
N GLY A 675 -11.95 -66.88 31.07
CA GLY A 675 -12.80 -68.06 31.00
C GLY A 675 -12.95 -68.75 32.36
N GLY A 676 -13.92 -68.34 33.17
CA GLY A 676 -14.16 -68.89 34.52
C GLY A 676 -15.56 -69.47 34.72
N VAL A 677 -15.68 -70.81 34.81
CA VAL A 677 -16.87 -71.47 35.36
C VAL A 677 -16.89 -71.26 36.88
N SER A 678 -18.00 -70.75 37.42
CA SER A 678 -18.12 -70.47 38.85
C SER A 678 -18.23 -71.75 39.68
N THR A 679 -17.24 -72.00 40.54
CA THR A 679 -17.33 -72.93 41.68
C THR A 679 -17.22 -72.16 42.99
N PRO A 680 -18.04 -72.44 44.01
CA PRO A 680 -17.97 -71.75 45.30
C PRO A 680 -16.76 -72.22 46.12
N PRO A 681 -16.13 -71.35 46.92
CA PRO A 681 -14.94 -71.70 47.70
C PRO A 681 -15.29 -72.67 48.84
N ILE A 682 -14.59 -73.80 48.88
CA ILE A 682 -14.61 -74.73 50.01
C ILE A 682 -13.73 -74.15 51.13
N ILE A 683 -14.33 -73.90 52.30
CA ILE A 683 -13.59 -73.50 53.50
C ILE A 683 -13.15 -74.76 54.24
N VAL A 684 -11.83 -74.93 54.42
CA VAL A 684 -11.22 -76.00 55.23
C VAL A 684 -10.80 -75.44 56.58
N ASP A 685 -11.08 -76.19 57.65
CA ASP A 685 -10.81 -75.81 59.05
C ASP A 685 -9.31 -75.71 59.38
N THR A 686 -8.93 -74.62 60.06
CA THR A 686 -7.79 -74.61 60.99
C THR A 686 -8.08 -73.67 62.17
N GLY A 687 -7.80 -74.10 63.41
CA GLY A 687 -7.58 -73.17 64.54
C GLY A 687 -8.45 -73.32 65.81
N ARG A 688 -8.57 -74.52 66.41
CA ARG A 688 -9.23 -74.68 67.72
C ARG A 688 -8.32 -74.27 68.90
N ARG A 689 -8.64 -73.16 69.60
CA ARG A 689 -8.78 -73.10 71.10
C ARG A 689 -9.04 -71.68 71.67
N THR A 690 -10.03 -71.60 72.57
CA THR A 690 -10.21 -70.64 73.70
C THR A 690 -10.30 -69.12 73.39
N ALA A 691 -11.14 -68.32 74.05
CA ALA A 691 -11.92 -68.50 75.30
C ALA A 691 -13.29 -67.77 75.30
N VAL A 692 -14.04 -67.93 76.39
CA VAL A 692 -15.40 -67.45 76.72
C VAL A 692 -15.40 -67.13 78.23
N PRO A 693 -16.12 -66.12 78.80
CA PRO A 693 -17.37 -65.53 78.33
C PRO A 693 -17.52 -63.98 78.29
N SER A 694 -18.65 -63.58 77.68
CA SER A 694 -19.60 -62.48 77.97
C SER A 694 -19.66 -61.90 79.41
N PRO A 695 -20.39 -60.77 79.71
CA PRO A 695 -21.51 -60.18 78.93
C PRO A 695 -21.64 -58.63 78.85
N SER A 696 -22.53 -58.11 77.98
CA SER A 696 -23.74 -57.35 78.40
C SER A 696 -24.61 -56.80 77.24
N ARG A 697 -25.83 -56.35 77.59
CA ARG A 697 -26.99 -55.95 76.77
C ARG A 697 -26.68 -54.77 75.80
N LYS A 698 -27.23 -54.62 74.57
CA LYS A 698 -28.66 -54.48 74.11
C LYS A 698 -29.42 -53.31 74.80
N PRO A 699 -30.41 -52.62 74.17
CA PRO A 699 -30.99 -52.79 72.81
C PRO A 699 -31.40 -51.50 72.04
N SER A 700 -32.07 -51.70 70.87
CA SER A 700 -33.16 -50.86 70.31
C SER A 700 -32.79 -49.58 69.51
N ILE A 701 -33.58 -49.08 68.53
CA ILE A 701 -34.81 -49.55 67.84
C ILE A 701 -34.83 -48.87 66.42
N ARG A 702 -35.13 -49.56 65.30
CA ARG A 702 -36.44 -49.60 64.57
C ARG A 702 -37.02 -48.19 64.25
N ARG A 703 -37.50 -47.82 63.06
CA ARG A 703 -38.11 -48.52 61.89
C ARG A 703 -37.70 -47.78 60.58
N ASN A 704 -37.55 -48.43 59.42
CA ASN A 704 -38.60 -48.87 58.49
C ASN A 704 -39.70 -47.84 58.18
N ARG A 705 -39.64 -47.24 56.98
CA ARG A 705 -40.55 -47.65 55.91
C ARG A 705 -39.79 -47.85 54.62
#